data_AF-A0A0P9N9M5-F1
#
_entry.id   AF-A0A0P9N9M5-F1
#
_cell.length_a   1.000
_cell.length_b   1.000
_cell.length_c   1.000
_cell.angle_alpha   90.00
_cell.angle_beta   90.00
_cell.angle_gamma   90.00
#
_symmetry.space_group_name_H-M   'P 1'
#
loop_
_entity.id
_entity.type
_entity.pdbx_description
1 polymer ?
#
loop_
_entity_poly.entity_id
_entity_poly.type
_entity_poly.pdbx_seq_one_letter_code
_entity_poly.pdbx_strand_id
1 'polypeptide(L)'
;MFTAYTTSGTPASPGSLPSSRQLDSAPFDVEHPNAGFIRGSLPDWYLNAPATLRQALHASHQKTLRSTHALGPVRNRLLSAQAFAAPLLTQAFFERFELPLDVEAFQLMTWRYDGSWKPNPLEQTLLQAALQNFASSNRSRFDPYSAILRTGGLRYWLIDSAQRRYKVEYKDRLDIDLEQFADFCHELDLGGQYQAHLDSVFKPSTPGAAKAVATVFIDGERDAVEVLAHIAMMKGDISEAAYQMLLSVVKPDVHAQWGGRGLRYCQLHMLDTYAFSGCLLHGALLIQQDIADPDSGPCLVYMPSEPSHPLKQFASLRAFNDSLVAALDSDSYRRYFSRFVSLGQSPEFFAKLKSRLYPVQEHTLDVNADLVLQAQPFSKPPFELLYDHLLAKTYVDSRTIAVPSAQADQLARDALIDNLKNSGMDILNAAGLFVPVLGEVMAVVALYQIVREAFVAYEDWTHGEVEEAMQHVYNIAENVAQTVVVGSVIGALDRLEPSMFIESLVQKRVDGSVRLGKPTVGGYADTVTVPDGLRANPLGLYEFDSKTWLPMNGKLYRVEADATGKNWRIRHPQDQHAYSPKLEHNGAGAWRHEWENPMGWDEVTAFRRLNVTCDAFTEEEISRVLSITGSNEALLRQIHVESHPLPALLRDAIQRMEIERGLQACIDALKAEESSPVPVTHIEPWMKLLVSSPHWHKSRGLLVLDADGTMLDAWNVGAHMTFSSSVVGATEDLTQALGQLLEGLTPDEVSHLTGTGGADKTSQVQGFKRYLADCAQLHMGPLLDEVYALHNCSSEPLVKLIQRDFSSVPDSIALELIEMASDADTALMISEKRIPLELAEHAREYQQQLRINRAIEGFYRRSSGNPDTCATGLGMLPYTPGWRGDVSIDLLKDTLEGDEIASLESDQTTVVHRVLIRTEEVFQPFNQLGESIGEAGQSFFSALLNALPDDVSVNIELPVNADEQHLRSLLCRIASDRRDRIAEILQLQPIKPGIKWPQRLHDGRVGYPLSGRLRGLFRRLGIGAPSHSPELAVKSLYPDFSEEQVTTFLQALRAEHTGSASQLTNFVRQRLQGLAQELSTLQTGLDSWVLQAEPSSLLRPRAIAALRIRNCWRRLSAHCRNYQGEFLGYSLDLEGLRIGNMPEVLADFSHVAVLNARNMRLTHLQADVLLKETLNN
;
A
#
# COMPACT_ATOMS: atom_id res chain seq x y z
N MET A 1 41.46 38.52 -11.38
CA MET A 1 42.46 38.44 -12.46
C MET A 1 43.84 38.50 -11.80
N PHE A 2 44.75 37.61 -12.19
CA PHE A 2 46.16 37.41 -11.75
C PHE A 2 46.47 36.58 -10.48
N THR A 3 46.38 35.25 -10.67
CA THR A 3 47.44 34.20 -10.49
C THR A 3 48.66 34.45 -9.59
N ALA A 4 49.03 33.50 -8.72
CA ALA A 4 49.99 32.40 -9.03
C ALA A 4 50.43 31.61 -7.77
N TYR A 5 50.63 30.31 -7.95
CA TYR A 5 51.10 29.30 -7.00
C TYR A 5 52.57 29.48 -6.57
N THR A 6 52.93 29.02 -5.37
CA THR A 6 54.17 28.22 -5.15
C THR A 6 54.12 27.44 -3.84
N THR A 7 54.54 26.19 -3.95
CA THR A 7 54.63 25.12 -2.96
C THR A 7 55.91 25.21 -2.11
N SER A 8 55.88 24.72 -0.87
CA SER A 8 56.86 23.77 -0.29
C SER A 8 56.77 23.68 1.23
N GLY A 9 56.99 22.47 1.77
CA GLY A 9 57.51 22.27 3.13
C GLY A 9 56.55 21.64 4.14
N THR A 10 56.66 20.32 4.31
CA THR A 10 56.20 19.55 5.48
C THR A 10 56.71 20.15 6.81
N PRO A 11 55.97 19.95 7.90
CA PRO A 11 56.61 19.30 9.04
C PRO A 11 55.77 18.22 9.73
N ALA A 12 56.50 17.41 10.48
CA ALA A 12 56.07 16.25 11.25
C ALA A 12 55.09 16.57 12.41
N SER A 13 54.44 15.49 12.84
CA SER A 13 53.37 15.32 13.82
C SER A 13 53.48 16.10 15.14
N PRO A 14 52.30 16.37 15.75
CA PRO A 14 52.12 15.93 17.14
C PRO A 14 50.73 15.34 17.42
N GLY A 15 50.69 14.34 18.32
CA GLY A 15 49.54 14.10 19.21
C GLY A 15 48.42 13.23 18.66
N SER A 16 48.54 11.92 18.85
CA SER A 16 47.42 10.98 18.81
C SER A 16 46.41 11.28 19.93
N LEU A 17 45.27 11.88 19.58
CA LEU A 17 44.03 11.79 20.35
C LEU A 17 43.32 10.47 19.99
N PRO A 18 42.78 9.70 20.96
CA PRO A 18 42.02 8.51 20.65
C PRO A 18 40.72 8.89 19.94
N SER A 19 40.53 8.35 18.74
CA SER A 19 39.36 8.53 17.89
C SER A 19 38.14 7.79 18.43
N SER A 20 37.42 8.38 19.39
CA SER A 20 36.09 7.93 19.79
C SER A 20 35.02 8.66 18.98
N ARG A 21 34.80 8.23 17.72
CA ARG A 21 33.62 8.59 16.89
C ARG A 21 33.60 7.80 15.58
N GLN A 22 33.71 6.47 15.65
CA GLN A 22 33.10 5.62 14.63
C GLN A 22 31.65 5.41 15.07
N LEU A 23 30.69 5.82 14.23
CA LEU A 23 29.27 5.71 14.53
C LEU A 23 28.91 4.25 14.82
N ASP A 24 28.31 4.00 15.99
CA ASP A 24 27.95 2.68 16.49
C ASP A 24 26.78 2.01 15.73
N SER A 25 26.22 2.67 14.69
CA SER A 25 25.19 2.12 13.78
C SER A 25 25.67 0.95 12.90
N ALA A 26 26.79 0.34 13.26
CA ALA A 26 27.28 -0.87 12.62
C ALA A 26 26.32 -2.03 12.94
N PRO A 27 26.07 -2.93 11.98
CA PRO A 27 25.24 -4.10 12.24
C PRO A 27 25.86 -4.95 13.36
N PHE A 28 25.05 -5.73 14.07
CA PHE A 28 25.56 -6.67 15.05
C PHE A 28 26.45 -7.69 14.33
N ASP A 29 27.77 -7.54 14.44
CA ASP A 29 28.72 -8.56 13.98
C ASP A 29 28.40 -9.91 14.64
N VAL A 30 28.56 -10.99 13.86
CA VAL A 30 28.33 -12.42 14.19
C VAL A 30 26.88 -12.90 13.98
N GLU A 31 26.52 -13.13 12.71
CA GLU A 31 25.36 -13.90 12.21
C GLU A 31 23.97 -13.55 12.76
N HIS A 32 23.16 -12.92 11.91
CA HIS A 32 21.72 -12.76 12.09
C HIS A 32 21.01 -14.13 12.17
N PRO A 33 19.90 -14.29 12.93
CA PRO A 33 19.14 -15.54 12.99
C PRO A 33 18.78 -16.13 11.62
N ASN A 34 18.50 -15.28 10.64
CA ASN A 34 18.19 -15.70 9.27
C ASN A 34 19.40 -16.35 8.58
N ALA A 35 20.64 -15.92 8.86
CA ALA A 35 21.83 -16.56 8.31
C ALA A 35 22.03 -17.98 8.87
N GLY A 36 21.79 -18.17 10.17
CA GLY A 36 21.78 -19.50 10.80
C GLY A 36 20.67 -20.40 10.26
N PHE A 37 19.48 -19.84 10.01
CA PHE A 37 18.38 -20.55 9.38
C PHE A 37 18.72 -20.97 7.93
N ILE A 38 19.20 -20.04 7.09
CA ILE A 38 19.61 -20.33 5.71
C ILE A 38 20.64 -21.46 5.70
N ARG A 39 21.67 -21.39 6.55
CA ARG A 39 22.68 -22.46 6.68
C ARG A 39 22.07 -23.84 6.90
N GLY A 40 21.07 -23.94 7.79
CA GLY A 40 20.38 -25.20 8.10
C GLY A 40 19.39 -25.66 7.02
N SER A 41 19.08 -24.80 6.05
CA SER A 41 18.11 -25.05 4.98
C SER A 41 18.75 -25.17 3.59
N LEU A 42 20.09 -25.14 3.48
CA LEU A 42 20.76 -25.40 2.20
C LEU A 42 20.80 -26.90 1.93
N PRO A 43 20.59 -27.34 0.67
CA PRO A 43 20.52 -28.75 0.36
C PRO A 43 21.87 -29.45 0.46
N ASP A 44 21.84 -30.71 0.91
CA ASP A 44 23.04 -31.53 1.13
C ASP A 44 23.95 -31.65 -0.10
N TRP A 45 23.37 -31.80 -1.30
CA TRP A 45 24.15 -31.91 -2.54
C TRP A 45 24.99 -30.67 -2.81
N TYR A 46 24.53 -29.49 -2.36
CA TYR A 46 25.27 -28.24 -2.50
C TYR A 46 26.34 -28.11 -1.40
N LEU A 47 25.97 -28.36 -0.13
CA LEU A 47 26.91 -28.26 0.99
C LEU A 47 28.08 -29.25 0.89
N ASN A 48 27.82 -30.47 0.39
CA ASN A 48 28.83 -31.51 0.23
C ASN A 48 29.68 -31.34 -1.04
N ALA A 49 29.36 -30.39 -1.92
CA ALA A 49 30.12 -30.18 -3.14
C ALA A 49 31.50 -29.56 -2.87
N PRO A 50 32.55 -29.96 -3.64
CA PRO A 50 33.88 -29.36 -3.54
C PRO A 50 33.84 -27.83 -3.65
N ALA A 51 34.71 -27.13 -2.90
CA ALA A 51 34.78 -25.67 -2.91
C ALA A 51 34.98 -25.09 -4.31
N THR A 52 35.83 -25.73 -5.12
CA THR A 52 36.07 -25.35 -6.52
C THR A 52 34.82 -25.42 -7.38
N LEU A 53 33.96 -26.43 -7.16
CA LEU A 53 32.71 -26.60 -7.92
C LEU A 53 31.67 -25.55 -7.52
N ARG A 54 31.61 -25.19 -6.22
CA ARG A 54 30.73 -24.11 -5.72
C ARG A 54 31.17 -22.72 -6.21
N GLN A 55 32.47 -22.45 -6.23
CA GLN A 55 33.01 -21.22 -6.79
C GLN A 55 32.77 -21.13 -8.31
N ALA A 56 32.92 -22.24 -9.03
CA ALA A 56 32.61 -22.29 -10.46
C ALA A 56 31.12 -22.03 -10.72
N LEU A 57 30.22 -22.64 -9.93
CA LEU A 57 28.78 -22.37 -9.99
C LEU A 57 28.49 -20.87 -9.76
N HIS A 58 29.06 -20.27 -8.72
CA HIS A 58 28.88 -18.84 -8.43
C HIS A 58 29.37 -17.95 -9.60
N ALA A 59 30.57 -18.21 -10.14
CA ALA A 59 31.10 -17.46 -11.28
C ALA A 59 30.23 -17.61 -12.54
N SER A 60 29.77 -18.83 -12.83
CA SER A 60 28.87 -19.10 -13.96
C SER A 60 27.52 -18.40 -13.78
N HIS A 61 26.98 -18.33 -12.56
CA HIS A 61 25.73 -17.63 -12.28
C HIS A 61 25.86 -16.12 -12.53
N GLN A 62 26.96 -15.49 -12.08
CA GLN A 62 27.21 -14.08 -12.37
C GLN A 62 27.30 -13.79 -13.87
N LYS A 63 27.87 -14.72 -14.65
CA LYS A 63 27.91 -14.63 -16.11
C LYS A 63 26.49 -14.70 -16.71
N THR A 64 25.68 -15.64 -16.24
CA THR A 64 24.28 -15.78 -16.65
C THR A 64 23.43 -14.53 -16.33
N LEU A 65 23.65 -13.87 -15.18
CA LEU A 65 22.97 -12.61 -14.84
C LEU A 65 23.28 -11.50 -15.86
N ARG A 66 24.53 -11.38 -16.31
CA ARG A 66 24.91 -10.40 -17.35
C ARG A 66 24.22 -10.70 -18.69
N SER A 67 24.18 -11.96 -19.09
CA SER A 67 23.50 -12.39 -20.32
C SER A 67 21.99 -12.17 -20.24
N THR A 68 21.39 -12.38 -19.06
CA THR A 68 19.98 -12.04 -18.79
C THR A 68 19.70 -10.54 -18.93
N HIS A 69 20.56 -9.71 -18.34
CA HIS A 69 20.43 -8.26 -18.43
C HIS A 69 20.55 -7.78 -19.88
N ALA A 70 21.46 -8.38 -20.66
CA ALA A 70 21.59 -8.10 -22.09
C ALA A 70 20.36 -8.52 -22.92
N LEU A 71 19.63 -9.57 -22.49
CA LEU A 71 18.37 -10.00 -23.11
C LEU A 71 17.19 -9.07 -22.78
N GLY A 72 17.24 -8.37 -21.64
CA GLY A 72 16.16 -7.52 -21.13
C GLY A 72 15.54 -6.56 -22.16
N PRO A 73 16.34 -5.73 -22.87
CA PRO A 73 15.82 -4.81 -23.88
C PRO A 73 15.10 -5.49 -25.05
N VAL A 74 15.55 -6.68 -25.46
CA VAL A 74 14.91 -7.46 -26.53
C VAL A 74 13.61 -8.06 -26.02
N ARG A 75 13.63 -8.63 -24.81
CA ARG A 75 12.44 -9.23 -24.16
C ARG A 75 11.32 -8.22 -23.94
N ASN A 76 11.65 -7.01 -23.47
CA ASN A 76 10.66 -5.96 -23.21
C ASN A 76 9.94 -5.48 -24.47
N ARG A 77 10.50 -5.73 -25.66
CA ARG A 77 9.86 -5.42 -26.94
C ARG A 77 8.96 -6.54 -27.46
N LEU A 78 9.06 -7.75 -26.90
CA LEU A 78 8.25 -8.89 -27.33
C LEU A 78 6.90 -8.87 -26.60
N LEU A 79 5.83 -8.56 -27.33
CA LEU A 79 4.47 -8.46 -26.80
C LEU A 79 3.72 -9.77 -27.09
N SER A 80 2.82 -10.18 -26.19
CA SER A 80 1.89 -11.27 -26.49
C SER A 80 0.94 -10.84 -27.63
N ALA A 81 0.39 -11.82 -28.36
CA ALA A 81 -0.55 -11.53 -29.44
C ALA A 81 -1.76 -10.71 -28.92
N GLN A 82 -2.23 -11.00 -27.71
CA GLN A 82 -3.30 -10.26 -27.04
C GLN A 82 -2.90 -8.82 -26.75
N ALA A 83 -1.78 -8.59 -26.05
CA ALA A 83 -1.33 -7.24 -25.67
C ALA A 83 -0.98 -6.36 -26.88
N PHE A 84 -0.54 -6.97 -27.98
CA PHE A 84 -0.29 -6.29 -29.24
C PHE A 84 -1.61 -5.95 -29.98
N ALA A 85 -2.50 -6.94 -30.13
CA ALA A 85 -3.65 -6.82 -31.01
C ALA A 85 -4.86 -6.14 -30.39
N ALA A 86 -5.09 -6.27 -29.07
CA ALA A 86 -6.24 -5.66 -28.39
C ALA A 86 -6.32 -4.13 -28.61
N PRO A 87 -5.28 -3.32 -28.32
CA PRO A 87 -5.37 -1.87 -28.54
C PRO A 87 -5.53 -1.49 -30.01
N LEU A 88 -4.87 -2.22 -30.92
CA LEU A 88 -4.97 -1.99 -32.36
C LEU A 88 -6.38 -2.29 -32.89
N LEU A 89 -6.97 -3.40 -32.42
CA LEU A 89 -8.33 -3.80 -32.78
C LEU A 89 -9.35 -2.81 -32.22
N THR A 90 -9.25 -2.43 -30.95
CA THR A 90 -10.16 -1.45 -30.33
C THR A 90 -10.13 -0.12 -31.07
N GLN A 91 -8.94 0.38 -31.39
CA GLN A 91 -8.79 1.63 -32.14
C GLN A 91 -9.38 1.51 -33.56
N ALA A 92 -8.97 0.50 -34.32
CA ALA A 92 -9.45 0.30 -35.69
C ALA A 92 -10.96 0.02 -35.75
N PHE A 93 -11.50 -0.66 -34.74
CA PHE A 93 -12.94 -0.93 -34.63
C PHE A 93 -13.72 0.35 -34.38
N PHE A 94 -13.23 1.22 -33.49
CA PHE A 94 -13.83 2.54 -33.27
C PHE A 94 -13.79 3.38 -34.55
N GLU A 95 -12.65 3.44 -35.24
CA GLU A 95 -12.51 4.19 -36.50
C GLU A 95 -13.42 3.67 -37.63
N ARG A 96 -13.76 2.38 -37.65
CA ARG A 96 -14.59 1.77 -38.70
C ARG A 96 -16.08 1.80 -38.40
N PHE A 97 -16.46 1.57 -37.14
CA PHE A 97 -17.85 1.35 -36.73
C PHE A 97 -18.39 2.44 -35.80
N GLU A 98 -17.57 3.42 -35.38
CA GLU A 98 -17.95 4.54 -34.50
C GLU A 98 -18.56 4.08 -33.15
N LEU A 99 -18.13 2.90 -32.68
CA LEU A 99 -18.63 2.26 -31.47
C LEU A 99 -17.49 1.98 -30.48
N PRO A 100 -17.48 2.64 -29.30
CA PRO A 100 -16.50 2.35 -28.28
C PRO A 100 -16.90 1.06 -27.56
N LEU A 101 -16.15 -0.02 -27.80
CA LEU A 101 -16.41 -1.30 -27.13
C LEU A 101 -15.12 -2.02 -26.75
N ASP A 102 -15.25 -2.80 -25.68
CA ASP A 102 -14.22 -3.73 -25.24
C ASP A 102 -14.29 -5.01 -26.08
N VAL A 103 -13.25 -5.24 -26.88
CA VAL A 103 -13.13 -6.36 -27.82
C VAL A 103 -13.01 -7.72 -27.13
N GLU A 104 -12.80 -7.75 -25.81
CA GLU A 104 -12.80 -8.96 -24.98
C GLU A 104 -14.15 -9.19 -24.28
N ALA A 105 -14.92 -8.13 -24.03
CA ALA A 105 -16.26 -8.22 -23.42
C ALA A 105 -17.39 -8.53 -24.43
N PHE A 106 -17.12 -8.39 -25.72
CA PHE A 106 -18.02 -8.76 -26.83
C PHE A 106 -17.48 -9.95 -27.61
N GLN A 107 -18.40 -10.73 -28.16
CA GLN A 107 -18.09 -11.96 -28.89
C GLN A 107 -18.82 -12.06 -30.24
N LEU A 108 -18.13 -12.65 -31.21
CA LEU A 108 -18.73 -13.19 -32.42
C LEU A 108 -19.30 -14.58 -32.11
N MET A 109 -20.61 -14.70 -32.24
CA MET A 109 -21.32 -15.98 -32.15
C MET A 109 -21.65 -16.47 -33.56
N THR A 110 -21.08 -17.60 -33.95
CA THR A 110 -21.33 -18.27 -35.23
C THR A 110 -22.18 -19.53 -35.02
N TRP A 111 -23.33 -19.61 -35.67
CA TRP A 111 -24.20 -20.78 -35.56
C TRP A 111 -23.64 -21.97 -36.35
N ARG A 112 -23.37 -23.09 -35.68
CA ARG A 112 -22.84 -24.33 -36.28
C ARG A 112 -23.68 -25.53 -35.86
N TYR A 113 -23.53 -26.65 -36.56
CA TYR A 113 -24.18 -27.92 -36.24
C TYR A 113 -23.15 -29.04 -36.07
N ASP A 114 -23.37 -29.93 -35.11
CA ASP A 114 -22.55 -31.15 -34.95
C ASP A 114 -22.91 -32.24 -35.99
N GLY A 115 -22.17 -33.35 -35.98
CA GLY A 115 -22.42 -34.49 -36.89
C GLY A 115 -23.80 -35.15 -36.75
N SER A 116 -24.54 -34.85 -35.67
CA SER A 116 -25.92 -35.28 -35.44
C SER A 116 -26.96 -34.21 -35.83
N TRP A 117 -26.52 -33.11 -36.44
CA TRP A 117 -27.31 -31.91 -36.77
C TRP A 117 -27.92 -31.20 -35.54
N LYS A 118 -27.26 -31.28 -34.38
CA LYS A 118 -27.62 -30.45 -33.21
C LYS A 118 -26.86 -29.12 -33.25
N PRO A 119 -27.51 -27.98 -32.90
CA PRO A 119 -26.82 -26.71 -32.79
C PRO A 119 -25.68 -26.79 -31.78
N ASN A 120 -24.51 -26.36 -32.23
CA ASN A 120 -23.28 -26.27 -31.46
C ASN A 120 -22.63 -24.90 -31.73
N PRO A 121 -23.22 -23.80 -31.25
CA PRO A 121 -22.75 -22.45 -31.55
C PRO A 121 -21.28 -22.28 -31.15
N LEU A 122 -20.54 -21.56 -31.99
CA LEU A 122 -19.16 -21.16 -31.73
C LEU A 122 -19.16 -19.72 -31.21
N GLU A 123 -18.86 -19.56 -29.92
CA GLU A 123 -18.69 -18.27 -29.26
C GLU A 123 -17.19 -17.96 -29.14
N GLN A 124 -16.75 -16.83 -29.69
CA GLN A 124 -15.36 -16.35 -29.61
C GLN A 124 -15.38 -14.85 -29.33
N THR A 125 -14.50 -14.34 -28.47
CA THR A 125 -14.37 -12.87 -28.31
C THR A 125 -14.04 -12.21 -29.65
N LEU A 126 -14.36 -10.92 -29.81
CA LEU A 126 -14.03 -10.21 -31.05
C LEU A 126 -12.52 -10.23 -31.30
N LEU A 127 -11.71 -10.13 -30.25
CA LEU A 127 -10.26 -10.30 -30.34
C LEU A 127 -9.85 -11.70 -30.85
N GLN A 128 -10.44 -12.78 -30.31
CA GLN A 128 -10.17 -14.14 -30.77
C GLN A 128 -10.53 -14.32 -32.25
N ALA A 129 -11.69 -13.82 -32.65
CA ALA A 129 -12.17 -13.92 -34.03
C ALA A 129 -11.27 -13.14 -34.99
N ALA A 130 -10.85 -11.92 -34.60
CA ALA A 130 -9.98 -11.07 -35.41
C ALA A 130 -8.57 -11.65 -35.54
N LEU A 131 -8.00 -12.22 -34.46
CA LEU A 131 -6.70 -12.88 -34.48
C LEU A 131 -6.67 -14.13 -35.38
N GLN A 132 -7.77 -14.90 -35.43
CA GLN A 132 -7.88 -16.06 -36.32
C GLN A 132 -8.16 -15.71 -37.78
N ASN A 133 -8.58 -14.47 -38.02
CA ASN A 133 -8.85 -13.93 -39.34
C ASN A 133 -9.92 -14.71 -40.13
N PHE A 134 -10.29 -14.24 -41.31
CA PHE A 134 -11.33 -14.86 -42.15
C PHE A 134 -10.79 -15.12 -43.56
N ALA A 135 -11.03 -16.33 -44.07
CA ALA A 135 -10.64 -16.71 -45.42
C ALA A 135 -11.48 -15.95 -46.46
N SER A 136 -10.85 -15.45 -47.52
CA SER A 136 -11.52 -14.65 -48.56
C SER A 136 -12.70 -15.36 -49.23
N SER A 137 -12.69 -16.69 -49.25
CA SER A 137 -13.75 -17.56 -49.81
C SER A 137 -14.99 -17.71 -48.93
N ASN A 138 -14.93 -17.32 -47.65
CA ASN A 138 -15.98 -17.59 -46.67
C ASN A 138 -16.49 -16.35 -45.90
N ARG A 139 -16.05 -15.14 -46.26
CA ARG A 139 -16.47 -13.88 -45.63
C ARG A 139 -17.96 -13.55 -45.81
N SER A 140 -18.63 -14.16 -46.79
CA SER A 140 -20.06 -13.97 -47.09
C SER A 140 -20.95 -15.19 -46.80
N ARG A 141 -20.59 -16.01 -45.79
CA ARG A 141 -21.28 -17.28 -45.49
C ARG A 141 -21.49 -17.48 -43.99
N PHE A 142 -22.23 -16.57 -43.35
CA PHE A 142 -22.71 -16.75 -41.99
C PHE A 142 -24.13 -17.33 -41.98
N ASP A 143 -24.40 -18.25 -41.04
CA ASP A 143 -25.76 -18.71 -40.80
C ASP A 143 -26.62 -17.54 -40.26
N PRO A 144 -27.91 -17.41 -40.65
CA PRO A 144 -28.78 -16.30 -40.24
C PRO A 144 -28.95 -16.11 -38.73
N TYR A 145 -28.66 -17.14 -37.91
CA TYR A 145 -28.68 -17.04 -36.45
C TYR A 145 -27.35 -16.58 -35.85
N SER A 146 -26.33 -16.30 -36.66
CA SER A 146 -25.05 -15.76 -36.17
C SER A 146 -25.20 -14.27 -35.82
N ALA A 147 -24.47 -13.78 -34.82
CA ALA A 147 -24.53 -12.39 -34.39
C ALA A 147 -23.28 -11.98 -33.57
N ILE A 148 -23.03 -10.67 -33.48
CA ILE A 148 -22.12 -10.10 -32.48
C ILE A 148 -22.93 -9.66 -31.26
N LEU A 149 -22.52 -10.08 -30.07
CA LEU A 149 -23.24 -9.84 -28.82
C LEU A 149 -22.29 -9.83 -27.61
N ARG A 150 -22.73 -9.31 -26.48
CA ARG A 150 -21.95 -9.35 -25.23
C ARG A 150 -21.74 -10.81 -24.77
N THR A 151 -20.56 -11.13 -24.22
CA THR A 151 -20.24 -12.47 -23.71
C THR A 151 -21.34 -13.01 -22.78
N GLY A 152 -21.81 -14.23 -23.04
CA GLY A 152 -22.92 -14.87 -22.31
C GLY A 152 -24.33 -14.42 -22.73
N GLY A 153 -24.47 -13.64 -23.80
CA GLY A 153 -25.75 -13.11 -24.29
C GLY A 153 -26.57 -14.05 -25.18
N LEU A 154 -26.17 -15.31 -25.38
CA LEU A 154 -26.91 -16.30 -26.17
C LEU A 154 -27.83 -17.15 -25.30
N ARG A 155 -29.11 -17.29 -25.69
CA ARG A 155 -30.02 -18.32 -25.15
C ARG A 155 -30.71 -19.05 -26.29
N TYR A 156 -30.74 -20.37 -26.23
CA TYR A 156 -31.52 -21.17 -27.19
C TYR A 156 -32.08 -22.43 -26.57
N TRP A 157 -33.23 -22.88 -27.07
CA TRP A 157 -33.87 -24.13 -26.62
C TRP A 157 -34.67 -24.77 -27.75
N LEU A 158 -34.81 -26.09 -27.66
CA LEU A 158 -35.56 -26.90 -28.62
C LEU A 158 -37.06 -26.65 -28.44
N ILE A 159 -37.75 -26.24 -29.50
CA ILE A 159 -39.21 -26.05 -29.51
C ILE A 159 -39.92 -27.29 -30.08
N ASP A 160 -39.27 -27.99 -31.02
CA ASP A 160 -39.86 -29.14 -31.72
C ASP A 160 -38.78 -30.18 -32.04
N SER A 161 -38.84 -31.34 -31.38
CA SER A 161 -37.86 -32.42 -31.54
C SER A 161 -38.01 -33.21 -32.84
N ALA A 162 -39.20 -33.24 -33.43
CA ALA A 162 -39.46 -33.97 -34.67
C ALA A 162 -38.97 -33.18 -35.89
N GLN A 163 -39.15 -31.85 -35.87
CA GLN A 163 -38.68 -30.93 -36.93
C GLN A 163 -37.32 -30.29 -36.62
N ARG A 164 -36.72 -30.58 -35.46
CA ARG A 164 -35.45 -30.02 -34.98
C ARG A 164 -35.43 -28.47 -35.00
N ARG A 165 -36.54 -27.83 -34.60
CA ARG A 165 -36.65 -26.36 -34.54
C ARG A 165 -36.22 -25.82 -33.18
N TYR A 166 -35.37 -24.79 -33.19
CA TYR A 166 -34.86 -24.12 -31.99
C TYR A 166 -35.33 -22.67 -31.95
N LYS A 167 -35.62 -22.15 -30.74
CA LYS A 167 -35.77 -20.71 -30.51
C LYS A 167 -34.40 -20.16 -30.13
N VAL A 168 -34.03 -19.00 -30.67
CA VAL A 168 -32.78 -18.30 -30.34
C VAL A 168 -33.11 -16.90 -29.87
N GLU A 169 -32.53 -16.49 -28.75
CA GLU A 169 -32.65 -15.16 -28.16
C GLU A 169 -31.25 -14.59 -27.92
N TYR A 170 -31.08 -13.32 -28.29
CA TYR A 170 -29.83 -12.57 -28.10
C TYR A 170 -30.05 -11.46 -27.08
N LYS A 171 -29.07 -11.29 -26.19
CA LYS A 171 -28.95 -10.17 -25.28
C LYS A 171 -27.77 -9.29 -25.74
N ASP A 172 -27.97 -7.98 -25.73
CA ASP A 172 -26.94 -6.97 -26.06
C ASP A 172 -26.29 -7.22 -27.44
N ARG A 173 -27.12 -7.57 -28.44
CA ARG A 173 -26.70 -7.75 -29.84
C ARG A 173 -26.35 -6.41 -30.47
N LEU A 174 -25.22 -6.37 -31.18
CA LEU A 174 -24.82 -5.23 -32.00
C LEU A 174 -25.42 -5.32 -33.41
N ASP A 175 -25.81 -4.17 -33.94
CA ASP A 175 -26.31 -4.02 -35.32
C ASP A 175 -25.16 -3.81 -36.30
N ILE A 176 -24.29 -4.82 -36.39
CA ILE A 176 -23.14 -4.84 -37.30
C ILE A 176 -23.29 -6.05 -38.20
N ASP A 177 -23.14 -5.82 -39.50
CA ASP A 177 -23.11 -6.90 -40.49
C ASP A 177 -21.85 -7.76 -40.29
N LEU A 178 -22.05 -9.08 -40.19
CA LEU A 178 -20.96 -10.03 -39.94
C LEU A 178 -19.99 -10.10 -41.13
N GLU A 179 -20.49 -9.88 -42.35
CA GLU A 179 -19.64 -9.82 -43.53
C GLU A 179 -18.71 -8.60 -43.45
N GLN A 180 -19.24 -7.44 -43.02
CA GLN A 180 -18.45 -6.23 -42.81
C GLN A 180 -17.41 -6.40 -41.69
N PHE A 181 -17.75 -7.08 -40.61
CA PHE A 181 -16.80 -7.41 -39.55
C PHE A 181 -15.69 -8.36 -40.03
N ALA A 182 -16.06 -9.39 -40.82
CA ALA A 182 -15.10 -10.33 -41.39
C ALA A 182 -14.15 -9.66 -42.41
N ASP A 183 -14.67 -8.78 -43.26
CA ASP A 183 -13.88 -7.96 -44.18
C ASP A 183 -12.95 -7.02 -43.42
N PHE A 184 -13.46 -6.34 -42.38
CA PHE A 184 -12.66 -5.49 -41.51
C PHE A 184 -11.47 -6.24 -40.88
N CYS A 185 -11.71 -7.43 -40.31
CA CYS A 185 -10.63 -8.22 -39.72
C CYS A 185 -9.58 -8.64 -40.76
N HIS A 186 -10.03 -8.98 -41.97
CA HIS A 186 -9.15 -9.37 -43.07
C HIS A 186 -8.33 -8.19 -43.62
N GLU A 187 -8.92 -7.00 -43.71
CA GLU A 187 -8.23 -5.76 -44.11
C GLU A 187 -7.22 -5.31 -43.05
N LEU A 188 -7.58 -5.42 -41.77
CA LEU A 188 -6.70 -5.07 -40.66
C LEU A 188 -5.47 -5.98 -40.57
N ASP A 189 -5.61 -7.27 -40.92
CA ASP A 189 -4.52 -8.26 -40.94
C ASP A 189 -3.66 -8.26 -39.67
N LEU A 190 -4.29 -8.42 -38.51
CA LEU A 190 -3.60 -8.48 -37.22
C LEU A 190 -2.52 -9.57 -37.20
N GLY A 191 -2.74 -10.68 -37.91
CA GLY A 191 -1.74 -11.73 -38.08
C GLY A 191 -0.49 -11.24 -38.82
N GLY A 192 -0.65 -10.61 -39.97
CA GLY A 192 0.45 -10.01 -40.73
C GLY A 192 1.19 -8.92 -39.94
N GLN A 193 0.43 -8.06 -39.24
CA GLN A 193 1.01 -7.03 -38.36
C GLN A 193 1.81 -7.64 -37.21
N TYR A 194 1.32 -8.71 -36.59
CA TYR A 194 2.05 -9.40 -35.52
C TYR A 194 3.32 -10.10 -36.03
N GLN A 195 3.29 -10.67 -37.24
CA GLN A 195 4.50 -11.21 -37.87
C GLN A 195 5.54 -10.10 -38.13
N ALA A 196 5.11 -8.93 -38.58
CA ALA A 196 5.99 -7.77 -38.75
C ALA A 196 6.56 -7.27 -37.41
N HIS A 197 5.76 -7.32 -36.34
CA HIS A 197 6.23 -7.03 -34.98
C HIS A 197 7.34 -7.99 -34.55
N LEU A 198 7.15 -9.31 -34.73
CA LEU A 198 8.19 -10.31 -34.45
C LEU A 198 9.45 -10.08 -35.28
N ASP A 199 9.32 -9.77 -36.57
CA ASP A 199 10.46 -9.41 -37.41
C ASP A 199 11.18 -8.15 -36.90
N SER A 200 10.47 -7.15 -36.39
CA SER A 200 11.10 -5.95 -35.81
C SER A 200 11.99 -6.26 -34.59
N VAL A 201 11.69 -7.34 -33.86
CA VAL A 201 12.40 -7.79 -32.66
C VAL A 201 13.54 -8.74 -33.02
N PHE A 202 13.27 -9.79 -33.80
CA PHE A 202 14.23 -10.87 -34.10
C PHE A 202 15.05 -10.62 -35.37
N LYS A 203 14.54 -9.84 -36.32
CA LYS A 203 15.16 -9.55 -37.62
C LYS A 203 15.15 -8.03 -37.91
N PRO A 204 15.70 -7.19 -37.01
CA PRO A 204 15.77 -5.75 -37.24
C PRO A 204 16.50 -5.44 -38.55
N SER A 205 16.10 -4.36 -39.22
CA SER A 205 16.47 -4.04 -40.61
C SER A 205 17.97 -3.86 -40.89
N THR A 206 18.81 -3.81 -39.85
CA THR A 206 20.27 -3.77 -39.99
C THR A 206 20.89 -5.14 -39.71
N PRO A 207 21.68 -5.72 -40.64
CA PRO A 207 22.28 -7.05 -40.47
C PRO A 207 23.12 -7.21 -39.19
N GLY A 208 23.78 -6.14 -38.74
CA GLY A 208 24.54 -6.13 -37.49
C GLY A 208 23.66 -6.26 -36.24
N ALA A 209 22.46 -5.67 -36.24
CA ALA A 209 21.53 -5.75 -35.12
C ALA A 209 20.88 -7.13 -35.02
N ALA A 210 20.51 -7.76 -36.14
CA ALA A 210 19.94 -9.10 -36.12
C ALA A 210 20.94 -10.14 -35.59
N LYS A 211 22.22 -10.01 -35.99
CA LYS A 211 23.30 -10.83 -35.44
C LYS A 211 23.53 -10.59 -33.95
N ALA A 212 23.45 -9.33 -33.49
CA ALA A 212 23.56 -8.99 -32.08
C ALA A 212 22.44 -9.64 -31.26
N VAL A 213 21.18 -9.57 -31.72
CA VAL A 213 20.04 -10.23 -31.08
C VAL A 213 20.28 -11.74 -30.97
N ALA A 214 20.64 -12.41 -32.07
CA ALA A 214 20.94 -13.83 -32.06
C ALA A 214 22.08 -14.21 -31.10
N THR A 215 23.14 -13.40 -31.07
CA THR A 215 24.31 -13.65 -30.21
C THR A 215 23.92 -13.62 -28.73
N VAL A 216 23.11 -12.64 -28.31
CA VAL A 216 22.69 -12.51 -26.91
C VAL A 216 21.83 -13.72 -26.47
N PHE A 217 20.99 -14.28 -27.35
CA PHE A 217 20.25 -15.52 -27.07
C PHE A 217 21.15 -16.74 -26.95
N ILE A 218 22.06 -16.90 -27.92
CA ILE A 218 23.00 -18.02 -27.96
C ILE A 218 23.89 -18.02 -26.72
N ASP A 219 24.41 -16.87 -26.34
CA ASP A 219 25.25 -16.72 -25.15
C ASP A 219 24.45 -16.94 -23.87
N GLY A 220 23.19 -16.50 -23.80
CA GLY A 220 22.29 -16.77 -22.69
C GLY A 220 22.05 -18.27 -22.45
N GLU A 221 21.73 -19.03 -23.51
CA GLU A 221 21.55 -20.49 -23.41
C GLU A 221 22.84 -21.22 -23.04
N ARG A 222 23.97 -20.78 -23.61
CA ARG A 222 25.30 -21.34 -23.31
C ARG A 222 25.67 -21.15 -21.84
N ASP A 223 25.47 -19.95 -21.30
CA ASP A 223 25.77 -19.64 -19.90
C ASP A 223 24.84 -20.40 -18.96
N ALA A 224 23.58 -20.62 -19.35
CA ALA A 224 22.67 -21.43 -18.57
C ALA A 224 23.07 -22.91 -18.53
N VAL A 225 23.52 -23.48 -19.66
CA VAL A 225 24.03 -24.87 -19.71
C VAL A 225 25.28 -25.02 -18.85
N GLU A 226 26.14 -24.00 -18.77
CA GLU A 226 27.30 -24.00 -17.86
C GLU A 226 26.88 -24.13 -16.39
N VAL A 227 25.91 -23.31 -15.93
CA VAL A 227 25.32 -23.41 -14.58
C VAL A 227 24.71 -24.79 -14.33
N LEU A 228 23.93 -25.31 -15.29
CA LEU A 228 23.28 -26.61 -15.18
C LEU A 228 24.28 -27.76 -15.11
N ALA A 229 25.40 -27.67 -15.82
CA ALA A 229 26.46 -28.68 -15.74
C ALA A 229 27.08 -28.74 -14.34
N HIS A 230 27.28 -27.59 -13.67
CA HIS A 230 27.73 -27.55 -12.28
C HIS A 230 26.72 -28.21 -11.34
N ILE A 231 25.44 -27.85 -11.44
CA ILE A 231 24.38 -28.41 -10.58
C ILE A 231 24.23 -29.91 -10.81
N ALA A 232 24.22 -30.36 -12.07
CA ALA A 232 24.12 -31.78 -12.42
C ALA A 232 25.31 -32.59 -11.88
N MET A 233 26.53 -32.03 -11.92
CA MET A 233 27.70 -32.66 -11.30
C MET A 233 27.57 -32.76 -9.78
N MET A 234 27.10 -31.70 -9.11
CA MET A 234 26.88 -31.70 -7.65
C MET A 234 25.82 -32.71 -7.22
N LYS A 235 24.77 -32.90 -8.03
CA LYS A 235 23.70 -33.88 -7.79
C LYS A 235 24.07 -35.31 -8.15
N GLY A 236 25.15 -35.50 -8.92
CA GLY A 236 25.52 -36.81 -9.48
C GLY A 236 24.67 -37.24 -10.69
N ASP A 237 23.98 -36.31 -11.35
CA ASP A 237 23.20 -36.57 -12.57
C ASP A 237 24.09 -36.81 -13.80
N ILE A 238 25.36 -36.42 -13.72
CA ILE A 238 26.37 -36.62 -14.77
C ILE A 238 27.69 -37.12 -14.17
N SER A 239 28.47 -37.85 -14.99
CA SER A 239 29.83 -38.25 -14.64
C SER A 239 30.85 -37.11 -14.84
N GLU A 240 32.00 -37.17 -14.17
CA GLU A 240 33.10 -36.21 -14.35
C GLU A 240 33.52 -36.08 -15.83
N ALA A 241 33.55 -37.19 -16.58
CA ALA A 241 33.88 -37.17 -18.00
C ALA A 241 32.83 -36.42 -18.85
N ALA A 242 31.55 -36.52 -18.50
CA ALA A 242 30.48 -35.77 -19.14
C ALA A 242 30.51 -34.28 -18.72
N TYR A 243 30.85 -34.00 -17.46
CA TYR A 243 31.00 -32.65 -16.94
C TYR A 243 32.11 -31.87 -17.67
N GLN A 244 33.31 -32.44 -17.79
CA GLN A 244 34.42 -31.80 -18.54
C GLN A 244 34.08 -31.62 -20.02
N MET A 245 33.33 -32.56 -20.60
CA MET A 245 32.83 -32.43 -21.97
C MET A 245 31.91 -31.22 -22.10
N LEU A 246 30.94 -31.04 -21.20
CA LEU A 246 30.03 -29.89 -21.24
C LEU A 246 30.74 -28.55 -21.06
N LEU A 247 31.70 -28.47 -20.13
CA LEU A 247 32.54 -27.27 -19.97
C LEU A 247 33.36 -26.93 -21.24
N SER A 248 33.63 -27.93 -22.07
CA SER A 248 34.26 -27.73 -23.38
C SER A 248 33.24 -27.32 -24.45
N VAL A 249 32.04 -27.89 -24.43
CA VAL A 249 30.93 -27.55 -25.36
C VAL A 249 30.49 -26.10 -25.21
N VAL A 250 30.44 -25.56 -23.99
CA VAL A 250 30.06 -24.16 -23.74
C VAL A 250 31.14 -23.15 -24.13
N LYS A 251 32.36 -23.58 -24.48
CA LYS A 251 33.42 -22.67 -24.93
C LYS A 251 33.42 -22.56 -26.45
N PRO A 252 33.35 -21.35 -27.03
CA PRO A 252 33.50 -21.19 -28.47
C PRO A 252 34.88 -21.70 -28.91
N ASP A 253 34.94 -22.36 -30.06
CA ASP A 253 36.15 -22.82 -30.76
C ASP A 253 36.93 -24.00 -30.14
N VAL A 254 36.39 -24.66 -29.11
CA VAL A 254 36.99 -25.88 -28.53
C VAL A 254 36.32 -27.13 -29.09
N HIS A 255 37.12 -28.05 -29.64
CA HIS A 255 36.62 -29.36 -30.08
C HIS A 255 36.42 -30.26 -28.85
N ALA A 256 35.18 -30.34 -28.38
CA ALA A 256 34.83 -31.18 -27.24
C ALA A 256 34.88 -32.67 -27.58
N GLN A 257 35.30 -33.47 -26.61
CA GLN A 257 35.36 -34.93 -26.70
C GLN A 257 34.71 -35.54 -25.46
N TRP A 258 34.11 -36.72 -25.60
CA TRP A 258 33.56 -37.47 -24.48
C TRP A 258 34.25 -38.82 -24.37
N GLY A 259 35.01 -39.02 -23.30
CA GLY A 259 35.79 -40.26 -23.10
C GLY A 259 36.81 -40.51 -24.22
N GLY A 260 37.39 -39.44 -24.79
CA GLY A 260 38.35 -39.50 -25.90
C GLY A 260 37.73 -39.74 -27.28
N ARG A 261 36.40 -39.71 -27.40
CA ARG A 261 35.66 -39.87 -28.67
C ARG A 261 35.06 -38.53 -29.11
N GLY A 262 34.85 -38.40 -30.42
CA GLY A 262 34.11 -37.27 -30.99
C GLY A 262 32.66 -37.25 -30.51
N LEU A 263 32.03 -36.09 -30.64
CA LEU A 263 30.64 -35.88 -30.26
C LEU A 263 29.72 -35.93 -31.48
N ARG A 264 28.53 -36.46 -31.26
CA ARG A 264 27.38 -36.35 -32.16
C ARG A 264 26.29 -35.56 -31.45
N TYR A 265 25.88 -34.45 -32.05
CA TYR A 265 24.73 -33.68 -31.59
C TYR A 265 23.49 -34.10 -32.37
N CYS A 266 22.40 -34.36 -31.64
CA CYS A 266 21.16 -34.86 -32.20
C CYS A 266 19.96 -34.02 -31.74
N GLN A 267 19.05 -33.80 -32.67
CA GLN A 267 17.68 -33.39 -32.38
C GLN A 267 16.87 -34.63 -31.99
N LEU A 268 15.83 -34.43 -31.18
CA LEU A 268 14.92 -35.49 -30.78
C LEU A 268 13.61 -35.38 -31.55
N HIS A 269 13.25 -36.44 -32.26
CA HIS A 269 11.93 -36.64 -32.82
C HIS A 269 11.18 -37.71 -32.02
N MET A 270 9.86 -37.55 -31.87
CA MET A 270 9.04 -38.44 -31.05
C MET A 270 7.73 -38.81 -31.76
N LEU A 271 7.24 -40.03 -31.52
CA LEU A 271 6.02 -40.59 -32.08
C LEU A 271 5.99 -40.70 -33.61
N ASP A 272 7.16 -40.82 -34.25
CA ASP A 272 7.22 -40.98 -35.69
C ASP A 272 6.75 -42.38 -36.11
N THR A 273 5.54 -42.45 -36.65
CA THR A 273 4.84 -43.70 -36.98
C THR A 273 4.26 -43.61 -38.39
N TYR A 274 3.89 -44.76 -38.98
CA TYR A 274 3.30 -44.77 -40.32
C TYR A 274 2.02 -43.91 -40.47
N ALA A 275 1.31 -43.65 -39.37
CA ALA A 275 0.08 -42.86 -39.31
C ALA A 275 0.28 -41.45 -38.72
N PHE A 276 1.52 -41.09 -38.39
CA PHE A 276 1.88 -39.78 -37.85
C PHE A 276 3.35 -39.49 -38.15
N SER A 277 3.60 -38.53 -39.02
CA SER A 277 4.94 -37.94 -39.11
C SER A 277 5.21 -37.26 -37.77
N GLY A 278 6.04 -37.86 -36.93
CA GLY A 278 6.22 -37.46 -35.53
C GLY A 278 6.62 -35.99 -35.34
N CYS A 279 6.73 -35.55 -34.09
CA CYS A 279 7.09 -34.15 -33.77
C CYS A 279 8.57 -34.01 -33.41
N LEU A 280 9.20 -32.97 -33.96
CA LEU A 280 10.48 -32.44 -33.46
C LEU A 280 10.25 -31.80 -32.08
N LEU A 281 11.07 -32.18 -31.10
CA LEU A 281 11.07 -31.60 -29.76
C LEU A 281 11.93 -30.32 -29.76
N HIS A 282 11.30 -29.17 -30.00
CA HIS A 282 11.96 -27.87 -30.12
C HIS A 282 12.61 -27.44 -28.81
N GLY A 283 13.93 -27.23 -28.84
CA GLY A 283 14.71 -26.81 -27.67
C GLY A 283 15.30 -27.96 -26.85
N ALA A 284 14.98 -29.22 -27.15
CA ALA A 284 15.68 -30.37 -26.58
C ALA A 284 16.94 -30.70 -27.39
N LEU A 285 18.02 -31.09 -26.69
CA LEU A 285 19.28 -31.46 -27.31
C LEU A 285 19.77 -32.79 -26.74
N LEU A 286 20.14 -33.71 -27.63
CA LEU A 286 20.79 -34.97 -27.29
C LEU A 286 22.27 -34.91 -27.70
N ILE A 287 23.17 -35.29 -26.80
CA ILE A 287 24.60 -35.42 -27.06
C ILE A 287 24.98 -36.89 -26.90
N GLN A 288 25.57 -37.47 -27.94
CA GLN A 288 26.05 -38.86 -27.96
C GLN A 288 27.53 -38.90 -28.32
N GLN A 289 28.17 -40.03 -28.03
CA GLN A 289 29.49 -40.34 -28.60
C GLN A 289 29.34 -40.70 -30.08
N ASP A 290 30.27 -40.26 -30.93
CA ASP A 290 30.28 -40.65 -32.34
C ASP A 290 30.88 -42.06 -32.49
N ILE A 291 30.00 -43.07 -32.37
CA ILE A 291 30.33 -44.49 -32.39
C ILE A 291 29.39 -45.25 -33.35
N ALA A 292 29.70 -46.51 -33.65
CA ALA A 292 28.94 -47.29 -34.64
C ALA A 292 27.47 -47.54 -34.24
N ASP A 293 27.20 -47.73 -32.95
CA ASP A 293 25.85 -47.88 -32.38
C ASP A 293 25.66 -46.87 -31.22
N PRO A 294 25.34 -45.61 -31.53
CA PRO A 294 25.29 -44.53 -30.54
C PRO A 294 24.07 -44.62 -29.62
N ASP A 295 22.98 -45.27 -30.06
CA ASP A 295 21.74 -45.36 -29.29
C ASP A 295 21.83 -46.37 -28.12
N SER A 296 22.68 -47.40 -28.28
CA SER A 296 23.07 -48.31 -27.20
C SER A 296 24.16 -47.75 -26.28
N GLY A 297 24.81 -46.64 -26.67
CA GLY A 297 25.86 -45.98 -25.89
C GLY A 297 25.34 -44.88 -24.95
N PRO A 298 26.19 -44.34 -24.06
CA PRO A 298 25.78 -43.30 -23.14
C PRO A 298 25.35 -42.04 -23.91
N CYS A 299 24.27 -41.42 -23.44
CA CYS A 299 23.76 -40.18 -24.02
C CYS A 299 23.48 -39.16 -22.92
N LEU A 300 23.56 -37.88 -23.29
CA LEU A 300 23.28 -36.77 -22.40
C LEU A 300 22.13 -35.96 -22.99
N VAL A 301 21.11 -35.74 -22.18
CA VAL A 301 19.90 -35.04 -22.59
C VAL A 301 19.86 -33.69 -21.90
N TYR A 302 19.73 -32.63 -22.69
CA TYR A 302 19.41 -31.29 -22.24
C TYR A 302 17.94 -31.00 -22.57
N MET A 303 17.15 -30.76 -21.52
CA MET A 303 15.77 -30.33 -21.60
C MET A 303 15.58 -29.06 -20.76
N PRO A 304 15.46 -27.89 -21.40
CA PRO A 304 15.19 -26.63 -20.73
C PRO A 304 13.97 -26.70 -19.78
N SER A 305 14.21 -26.27 -18.55
CA SER A 305 13.32 -26.08 -17.39
C SER A 305 12.70 -27.36 -16.87
N GLU A 306 13.33 -28.50 -17.13
CA GLU A 306 12.87 -29.75 -16.54
C GLU A 306 12.92 -29.63 -15.00
N PRO A 307 11.84 -29.98 -14.27
CA PRO A 307 11.73 -29.65 -12.84
C PRO A 307 12.82 -30.24 -11.92
N SER A 308 13.44 -31.36 -12.30
CA SER A 308 14.30 -32.18 -11.44
C SER A 308 15.74 -32.27 -11.95
N HIS A 309 15.89 -32.58 -13.23
CA HIS A 309 17.10 -32.90 -13.98
C HIS A 309 17.10 -32.25 -15.39
N PRO A 310 17.25 -30.92 -15.52
CA PRO A 310 17.38 -30.24 -16.82
C PRO A 310 18.51 -30.77 -17.71
N LEU A 311 19.53 -31.35 -17.08
CA LEU A 311 20.68 -31.94 -17.74
C LEU A 311 21.03 -33.25 -17.04
N LYS A 312 20.92 -34.37 -17.77
CA LYS A 312 21.12 -35.71 -17.20
C LYS A 312 21.80 -36.66 -18.17
N GLN A 313 22.69 -37.50 -17.64
CA GLN A 313 23.32 -38.58 -18.36
C GLN A 313 22.50 -39.87 -18.21
N PHE A 314 22.26 -40.55 -19.33
CA PHE A 314 21.63 -41.86 -19.39
C PHE A 314 22.59 -42.89 -19.98
N ALA A 315 22.39 -44.15 -19.62
CA ALA A 315 23.21 -45.26 -20.12
C ALA A 315 22.98 -45.55 -21.62
N SER A 316 21.79 -45.25 -22.13
CA SER A 316 21.37 -45.44 -23.52
C SER A 316 20.15 -44.57 -23.86
N LEU A 317 19.82 -44.44 -25.15
CA LEU A 317 18.59 -43.76 -25.59
C LEU A 317 17.34 -44.48 -25.06
N ARG A 318 17.40 -45.81 -24.90
CA ARG A 318 16.32 -46.59 -24.28
C ARG A 318 16.11 -46.23 -22.81
N ALA A 319 17.19 -46.06 -22.04
CA ALA A 319 17.09 -45.65 -20.64
C ALA A 319 16.45 -44.24 -20.50
N PHE A 320 16.71 -43.35 -21.46
CA PHE A 320 16.02 -42.07 -21.53
C PHE A 320 14.53 -42.22 -21.84
N ASN A 321 14.14 -43.08 -22.81
CA ASN A 321 12.74 -43.39 -23.10
C ASN A 321 11.98 -43.82 -21.83
N ASP A 322 12.53 -44.80 -21.10
CA ASP A 322 11.88 -45.35 -19.91
C ASP A 322 11.70 -44.28 -18.81
N SER A 323 12.71 -43.41 -18.63
CA SER A 323 12.61 -42.26 -17.72
C SER A 323 11.54 -41.26 -18.15
N LEU A 324 11.39 -41.03 -19.46
CA LEU A 324 10.42 -40.07 -19.99
C LEU A 324 8.98 -40.60 -19.88
N VAL A 325 8.76 -41.90 -20.08
CA VAL A 325 7.45 -42.56 -19.85
C VAL A 325 6.99 -42.36 -18.41
N ALA A 326 7.87 -42.60 -17.43
CA ALA A 326 7.55 -42.42 -16.02
C ALA A 326 7.20 -40.95 -15.69
N ALA A 327 7.92 -39.99 -16.27
CA ALA A 327 7.66 -38.57 -16.04
C ALA A 327 6.33 -38.11 -16.66
N LEU A 328 5.99 -38.60 -17.86
CA LEU A 328 4.79 -38.20 -18.60
C LEU A 328 3.47 -38.73 -18.01
N ASP A 329 3.50 -39.59 -17.00
CA ASP A 329 2.30 -39.98 -16.24
C ASP A 329 1.68 -38.77 -15.51
N SER A 330 2.50 -37.83 -15.05
CA SER A 330 2.06 -36.63 -14.34
C SER A 330 1.43 -35.58 -15.26
N ASP A 331 0.25 -35.08 -14.88
CA ASP A 331 -0.42 -33.96 -15.57
C ASP A 331 0.43 -32.68 -15.58
N SER A 332 1.14 -32.39 -14.48
CA SER A 332 2.00 -31.20 -14.40
C SER A 332 3.21 -31.33 -15.33
N TYR A 333 3.76 -32.54 -15.46
CA TYR A 333 4.88 -32.79 -16.36
C TYR A 333 4.45 -32.74 -17.83
N ARG A 334 3.26 -33.23 -18.18
CA ARG A 334 2.69 -33.09 -19.53
C ARG A 334 2.49 -31.62 -19.93
N ARG A 335 2.04 -30.76 -19.00
CA ARG A 335 1.98 -29.30 -19.22
C ARG A 335 3.36 -28.67 -19.40
N TYR A 336 4.37 -29.11 -18.64
CA TYR A 336 5.75 -28.70 -18.87
C TYR A 336 6.21 -29.11 -20.28
N PHE A 337 5.96 -30.36 -20.66
CA PHE A 337 6.45 -30.98 -21.89
C PHE A 337 5.82 -30.37 -23.16
N SER A 338 4.61 -29.81 -23.08
CA SER A 338 3.96 -29.18 -24.24
C SER A 338 4.76 -28.02 -24.84
N ARG A 339 5.71 -27.44 -24.09
CA ARG A 339 6.62 -26.38 -24.60
C ARG A 339 7.53 -26.83 -25.74
N PHE A 340 7.80 -28.13 -25.87
CA PHE A 340 8.67 -28.69 -26.90
C PHE A 340 7.93 -28.95 -28.22
N VAL A 341 6.60 -28.91 -28.19
CA VAL A 341 5.73 -29.25 -29.32
C VAL A 341 5.11 -27.96 -29.86
N SER A 342 5.09 -27.80 -31.19
CA SER A 342 4.42 -26.66 -31.82
C SER A 342 2.91 -26.69 -31.55
N LEU A 343 2.32 -25.51 -31.32
CA LEU A 343 0.93 -25.36 -30.90
C LEU A 343 -0.05 -26.03 -31.87
N GLY A 344 0.15 -25.85 -33.17
CA GLY A 344 -0.69 -26.45 -34.21
C GLY A 344 -0.64 -27.99 -34.25
N GLN A 345 0.43 -28.62 -33.77
CA GLN A 345 0.57 -30.08 -33.73
C GLN A 345 0.21 -30.68 -32.35
N SER A 346 0.12 -29.84 -31.31
CA SER A 346 -0.08 -30.25 -29.92
C SER A 346 -1.30 -31.16 -29.71
N PRO A 347 -2.51 -30.86 -30.25
CA PRO A 347 -3.69 -31.70 -30.01
C PRO A 347 -3.52 -33.15 -30.50
N GLU A 348 -3.02 -33.32 -31.74
CA GLU A 348 -2.81 -34.64 -32.33
C GLU A 348 -1.66 -35.39 -31.64
N PHE A 349 -0.57 -34.67 -31.30
CA PHE A 349 0.57 -35.22 -30.57
C PHE A 349 0.16 -35.78 -29.21
N PHE A 350 -0.55 -35.01 -28.38
CA PHE A 350 -0.96 -35.46 -27.05
C PHE A 350 -2.05 -36.53 -27.08
N ALA A 351 -2.92 -36.54 -28.09
CA ALA A 351 -3.85 -37.63 -28.31
C ALA A 351 -3.12 -38.96 -28.60
N LYS A 352 -2.10 -38.93 -29.48
CA LYS A 352 -1.26 -40.10 -29.79
C LYS A 352 -0.35 -40.51 -28.64
N LEU A 353 0.17 -39.54 -27.89
CA LEU A 353 0.94 -39.80 -26.67
C LEU A 353 0.07 -40.54 -25.64
N LYS A 354 -1.14 -40.03 -25.39
CA LYS A 354 -2.08 -40.64 -24.44
C LYS A 354 -2.44 -42.07 -24.82
N SER A 355 -2.71 -42.33 -26.11
CA SER A 355 -3.04 -43.69 -26.57
C SER A 355 -1.87 -44.67 -26.48
N ARG A 356 -0.63 -44.17 -26.49
CA ARG A 356 0.59 -44.96 -26.26
C ARG A 356 0.88 -45.21 -24.78
N LEU A 357 0.69 -44.21 -23.93
CA LEU A 357 0.88 -44.34 -22.48
C LEU A 357 -0.23 -45.20 -21.83
N TYR A 358 -1.45 -45.14 -22.36
CA TYR A 358 -2.63 -45.83 -21.83
C TYR A 358 -3.39 -46.59 -22.94
N PRO A 359 -2.91 -47.77 -23.37
CA PRO A 359 -3.62 -48.58 -24.36
C PRO A 359 -4.98 -49.07 -23.84
N VAL A 360 -5.99 -49.14 -24.74
CA VAL A 360 -7.46 -49.12 -24.52
C VAL A 360 -8.07 -50.23 -23.62
N GLN A 361 -7.28 -51.06 -22.94
CA GLN A 361 -7.80 -52.09 -22.03
C GLN A 361 -7.58 -51.81 -20.54
N GLU A 362 -6.68 -50.90 -20.16
CA GLU A 362 -6.44 -50.54 -18.75
C GLU A 362 -6.16 -49.03 -18.63
N HIS A 363 -6.69 -48.37 -17.60
CA HIS A 363 -6.38 -46.95 -17.29
C HIS A 363 -5.03 -46.83 -16.56
N THR A 364 -4.12 -47.76 -16.81
CA THR A 364 -2.81 -47.88 -16.13
C THR A 364 -1.71 -47.56 -17.12
N LEU A 365 -0.67 -46.88 -16.63
CA LEU A 365 0.50 -46.52 -17.41
C LEU A 365 1.21 -47.78 -17.94
N ASP A 366 1.44 -47.86 -19.25
CA ASP A 366 2.36 -48.83 -19.83
C ASP A 366 3.80 -48.37 -19.58
N VAL A 367 4.41 -48.89 -18.51
CA VAL A 367 5.80 -48.59 -18.13
C VAL A 367 6.84 -48.97 -19.19
N ASN A 368 6.49 -49.83 -20.15
CA ASN A 368 7.37 -50.24 -21.24
C ASN A 368 7.08 -49.52 -22.57
N ALA A 369 6.16 -48.54 -22.56
CA ALA A 369 5.73 -47.82 -23.74
C ALA A 369 6.93 -47.31 -24.56
N ASP A 370 6.93 -47.66 -25.84
CA ASP A 370 7.89 -47.10 -26.79
C ASP A 370 7.35 -45.78 -27.34
N LEU A 371 8.00 -44.68 -26.95
CA LEU A 371 7.65 -43.34 -27.41
C LEU A 371 8.17 -43.07 -28.83
N VAL A 372 8.85 -44.05 -29.44
CA VAL A 372 9.44 -43.98 -30.78
C VAL A 372 10.37 -42.76 -30.88
N LEU A 373 11.27 -42.66 -29.91
CA LEU A 373 12.28 -41.60 -29.85
C LEU A 373 13.35 -41.86 -30.91
N GLN A 374 13.58 -40.88 -31.77
CA GLN A 374 14.60 -40.94 -32.81
C GLN A 374 15.61 -39.80 -32.63
N ALA A 375 16.89 -40.17 -32.59
CA ALA A 375 18.01 -39.24 -32.59
C ALA A 375 18.39 -38.86 -34.02
N GLN A 376 18.19 -37.59 -34.40
CA GLN A 376 18.52 -37.10 -35.74
C GLN A 376 19.77 -36.21 -35.69
N PRO A 377 20.92 -36.66 -36.23
CA PRO A 377 22.17 -35.91 -36.13
C PRO A 377 22.17 -34.65 -37.00
N PHE A 378 22.87 -33.61 -36.52
CA PHE A 378 23.06 -32.36 -37.25
C PHE A 378 24.51 -31.85 -37.12
N SER A 379 24.95 -31.00 -38.07
CA SER A 379 26.33 -30.52 -38.14
C SER A 379 26.52 -29.05 -37.71
N LYS A 380 25.43 -28.32 -37.47
CA LYS A 380 25.45 -26.92 -36.99
C LYS A 380 25.95 -26.86 -35.53
N PRO A 381 26.57 -25.76 -35.06
CA PRO A 381 26.82 -25.57 -33.63
C PRO A 381 25.52 -25.72 -32.81
N PRO A 382 25.55 -26.44 -31.67
CA PRO A 382 24.34 -26.84 -30.94
C PRO A 382 23.51 -25.65 -30.45
N PHE A 383 24.14 -24.60 -29.92
CA PHE A 383 23.43 -23.43 -29.41
C PHE A 383 22.82 -22.56 -30.52
N GLU A 384 23.44 -22.53 -31.71
CA GLU A 384 22.83 -21.88 -32.87
C GLU A 384 21.61 -22.64 -33.38
N LEU A 385 21.60 -23.96 -33.23
CA LEU A 385 20.42 -24.77 -33.54
C LEU A 385 19.30 -24.53 -32.52
N LEU A 386 19.62 -24.45 -31.23
CA LEU A 386 18.62 -24.13 -30.20
C LEU A 386 17.97 -22.76 -30.46
N TYR A 387 18.74 -21.77 -30.90
CA TYR A 387 18.19 -20.48 -31.35
C TYR A 387 17.30 -20.61 -32.60
N ASP A 388 17.68 -21.44 -33.57
CA ASP A 388 16.80 -21.72 -34.72
C ASP A 388 15.49 -22.39 -34.30
N HIS A 389 15.53 -23.34 -33.36
CA HIS A 389 14.34 -23.99 -32.81
C HIS A 389 13.42 -22.99 -32.12
N LEU A 390 14.00 -22.08 -31.31
CA LEU A 390 13.26 -20.98 -30.68
C LEU A 390 12.54 -20.16 -31.74
N LEU A 391 13.26 -19.64 -32.75
CA LEU A 391 12.66 -18.85 -33.82
C LEU A 391 11.59 -19.64 -34.58
N ALA A 392 11.91 -20.85 -35.04
CA ALA A 392 10.99 -21.68 -35.79
C ALA A 392 9.67 -21.89 -35.04
N LYS A 393 9.75 -22.26 -33.76
CA LYS A 393 8.58 -22.43 -32.91
C LYS A 393 7.83 -21.11 -32.69
N THR A 394 8.53 -20.01 -32.38
CA THR A 394 7.89 -18.70 -32.17
C THR A 394 7.11 -18.23 -33.41
N TYR A 395 7.69 -18.36 -34.61
CA TYR A 395 7.01 -17.97 -35.85
C TYR A 395 5.87 -18.94 -36.22
N VAL A 396 6.02 -20.25 -36.01
CA VAL A 396 4.97 -21.24 -36.31
C VAL A 396 3.78 -21.09 -35.36
N ASP A 397 4.03 -21.00 -34.06
CA ASP A 397 2.96 -20.91 -33.06
C ASP A 397 2.24 -19.56 -33.14
N SER A 398 2.97 -18.46 -33.38
CA SER A 398 2.34 -17.14 -33.57
C SER A 398 1.42 -17.11 -34.78
N ARG A 399 1.73 -17.80 -35.88
CA ARG A 399 0.84 -17.93 -37.05
C ARG A 399 -0.38 -18.80 -36.79
N THR A 400 -0.33 -19.65 -35.76
CA THR A 400 -1.49 -20.45 -35.31
C THR A 400 -2.45 -19.59 -34.48
N ILE A 401 -1.92 -18.61 -33.73
CA ILE A 401 -2.72 -17.72 -32.86
C ILE A 401 -3.22 -16.49 -33.63
N ALA A 402 -2.30 -15.80 -34.30
CA ALA A 402 -2.50 -14.59 -35.09
C ALA A 402 -2.27 -14.92 -36.57
N VAL A 403 -3.32 -15.35 -37.24
CA VAL A 403 -3.29 -15.88 -38.62
C VAL A 403 -3.21 -14.72 -39.61
N PRO A 404 -2.16 -14.61 -40.45
CA PRO A 404 -2.12 -13.59 -41.49
C PRO A 404 -3.27 -13.74 -42.48
N SER A 405 -3.85 -12.64 -42.94
CA SER A 405 -5.00 -12.63 -43.87
C SER A 405 -4.73 -13.46 -45.14
N ALA A 406 -3.51 -13.40 -45.65
CA ALA A 406 -3.08 -14.16 -46.83
C ALA A 406 -2.99 -15.68 -46.60
N GLN A 407 -2.94 -16.13 -45.34
CA GLN A 407 -2.85 -17.54 -44.93
C GLN A 407 -4.16 -18.04 -44.29
N ALA A 408 -5.18 -17.20 -44.23
CA ALA A 408 -6.47 -17.56 -43.63
C ALA A 408 -7.16 -18.66 -44.46
N ASP A 409 -7.34 -19.82 -43.84
CA ASP A 409 -8.06 -20.97 -44.40
C ASP A 409 -9.15 -21.41 -43.43
N GLN A 410 -10.39 -21.51 -43.94
CA GLN A 410 -11.56 -21.82 -43.11
C GLN A 410 -11.52 -23.25 -42.58
N LEU A 411 -11.11 -24.23 -43.40
CA LEU A 411 -11.08 -25.64 -43.01
C LEU A 411 -10.01 -25.87 -41.95
N ALA A 412 -8.84 -25.24 -42.10
CA ALA A 412 -7.76 -25.29 -41.12
C ALA A 412 -8.18 -24.63 -39.79
N ARG A 413 -8.86 -23.47 -39.86
CA ARG A 413 -9.39 -22.77 -38.67
C ARG A 413 -10.41 -23.61 -37.92
N ASP A 414 -11.41 -24.16 -38.62
CA ASP A 414 -12.45 -24.97 -37.99
C ASP A 414 -11.88 -26.25 -37.37
N ALA A 415 -10.94 -26.92 -38.06
CA ALA A 415 -10.24 -28.09 -37.52
C ALA A 415 -9.43 -27.75 -36.25
N LEU A 416 -8.73 -26.62 -36.24
CA LEU A 416 -7.98 -26.16 -35.06
C LEU A 416 -8.92 -25.90 -33.87
N ILE A 417 -10.00 -25.15 -34.08
CA ILE A 417 -10.97 -24.80 -33.03
C ILE A 417 -11.64 -26.06 -32.47
N ASP A 418 -12.05 -27.00 -33.33
CA ASP A 418 -12.70 -28.23 -32.89
C ASP A 418 -11.72 -29.12 -32.11
N ASN A 419 -10.45 -29.19 -32.51
CA ASN A 419 -9.41 -29.91 -31.77
C ASN A 419 -9.10 -29.29 -30.39
N LEU A 420 -9.05 -27.96 -30.29
CA LEU A 420 -8.86 -27.25 -29.03
C LEU A 420 -10.06 -27.44 -28.08
N LYS A 421 -11.29 -27.32 -28.61
CA LYS A 421 -12.53 -27.55 -27.85
C LYS A 421 -12.62 -28.98 -27.30
N ASN A 422 -12.26 -29.99 -28.10
CA ASN A 422 -12.21 -31.39 -27.65
C ASN A 422 -11.18 -31.61 -26.54
N SER A 423 -10.19 -30.71 -26.42
CA SER A 423 -9.18 -30.69 -25.35
C SER A 423 -9.58 -29.78 -24.17
N GLY A 424 -10.78 -29.16 -24.20
CA GLY A 424 -11.28 -28.25 -23.16
C GLY A 424 -10.66 -26.85 -23.18
N MET A 425 -10.08 -26.42 -24.31
CA MET A 425 -9.35 -25.16 -24.45
C MET A 425 -9.96 -24.25 -25.53
N ASP A 426 -9.81 -22.93 -25.38
CA ASP A 426 -10.02 -21.97 -26.47
C ASP A 426 -8.67 -21.41 -26.97
N ILE A 427 -8.70 -20.54 -27.99
CA ILE A 427 -7.49 -20.01 -28.64
C ILE A 427 -6.67 -19.13 -27.71
N LEU A 428 -7.28 -18.34 -26.81
CA LEU A 428 -6.51 -17.51 -25.87
C LEU A 428 -5.90 -18.34 -24.73
N ASN A 429 -6.61 -19.36 -24.23
CA ASN A 429 -6.05 -20.33 -23.28
C ASN A 429 -4.93 -21.16 -23.94
N ALA A 430 -5.08 -21.50 -25.23
CA ALA A 430 -4.04 -22.13 -26.04
C ALA A 430 -2.87 -21.18 -26.32
N ALA A 431 -3.12 -19.88 -26.48
CA ALA A 431 -2.09 -18.85 -26.53
C ALA A 431 -1.34 -18.71 -25.20
N GLY A 432 -1.93 -19.12 -24.06
CA GLY A 432 -1.21 -19.31 -22.81
C GLY A 432 -0.18 -20.45 -22.84
N LEU A 433 -0.32 -21.42 -23.74
CA LEU A 433 0.69 -22.44 -24.05
C LEU A 433 1.70 -21.97 -25.11
N PHE A 434 1.37 -20.91 -25.85
CA PHE A 434 2.35 -20.17 -26.63
C PHE A 434 3.14 -19.31 -25.67
N VAL A 435 4.35 -19.78 -25.45
CA VAL A 435 5.27 -19.17 -24.53
C VAL A 435 6.27 -18.39 -25.39
N PRO A 436 6.11 -17.08 -25.64
CA PRO A 436 7.23 -16.23 -26.05
C PRO A 436 8.16 -16.00 -24.83
N VAL A 437 8.51 -17.07 -24.11
CA VAL A 437 9.53 -17.02 -23.07
C VAL A 437 10.84 -17.12 -23.81
N LEU A 438 11.33 -15.93 -24.13
CA LEU A 438 12.75 -15.66 -24.28
C LEU A 438 13.41 -15.95 -22.93
N GLY A 439 13.63 -17.24 -22.63
CA GLY A 439 14.27 -17.75 -21.42
C GLY A 439 13.80 -17.08 -20.12
N GLU A 440 12.92 -17.73 -19.36
CA GLU A 440 13.15 -17.77 -17.92
C GLU A 440 14.52 -18.40 -17.82
N VAL A 441 15.49 -17.55 -17.52
CA VAL A 441 16.89 -17.87 -17.68
C VAL A 441 17.11 -19.15 -16.90
N MET A 442 17.45 -20.21 -17.61
CA MET A 442 17.41 -21.57 -17.11
C MET A 442 18.20 -21.77 -15.81
N ALA A 443 19.27 -20.99 -15.65
CA ALA A 443 20.04 -20.92 -14.42
C ALA A 443 19.24 -20.42 -13.21
N VAL A 444 18.36 -19.41 -13.37
CA VAL A 444 17.57 -18.82 -12.29
C VAL A 444 16.61 -19.85 -11.69
N VAL A 445 15.92 -20.62 -12.54
CA VAL A 445 15.03 -21.73 -12.09
C VAL A 445 15.84 -22.89 -11.48
N ALA A 446 17.05 -23.17 -11.98
CA ALA A 446 17.89 -24.20 -11.40
C ALA A 446 18.45 -23.80 -10.01
N LEU A 447 18.78 -22.52 -9.82
CA LEU A 447 19.24 -21.98 -8.54
C LEU A 447 18.13 -21.90 -7.50
N TYR A 448 16.85 -21.85 -7.91
CA TYR A 448 15.71 -22.02 -7.01
C TYR A 448 15.84 -23.28 -6.15
N GLN A 449 16.42 -24.36 -6.69
CA GLN A 449 16.59 -25.60 -5.94
C GLN A 449 17.59 -25.49 -4.78
N ILE A 450 18.47 -24.47 -4.77
CA ILE A 450 19.37 -24.17 -3.64
C ILE A 450 18.61 -23.45 -2.52
N VAL A 451 17.68 -22.56 -2.90
CA VAL A 451 17.08 -21.58 -1.98
C VAL A 451 15.65 -21.92 -1.56
N ARG A 452 14.97 -22.85 -2.23
CA ARG A 452 13.55 -23.21 -1.99
C ARG A 452 13.24 -23.64 -0.56
N GLU A 453 14.18 -24.28 0.12
CA GLU A 453 13.99 -24.69 1.52
C GLU A 453 14.18 -23.54 2.50
N ALA A 454 14.99 -22.54 2.13
CA ALA A 454 15.25 -21.37 2.94
C ALA A 454 14.25 -20.23 2.72
N PHE A 455 13.61 -20.13 1.55
CA PHE A 455 12.79 -18.97 1.19
C PHE A 455 11.40 -19.31 0.61
N VAL A 456 10.44 -18.41 0.79
CA VAL A 456 9.06 -18.48 0.25
C VAL A 456 8.83 -17.34 -0.73
N ALA A 457 8.06 -17.63 -1.80
CA ALA A 457 7.58 -16.63 -2.76
C ALA A 457 8.71 -15.71 -3.26
N TYR A 458 9.80 -16.33 -3.72
CA TYR A 458 10.96 -15.63 -4.27
C TYR A 458 10.60 -14.81 -5.54
N GLU A 459 9.49 -15.16 -6.21
CA GLU A 459 8.94 -14.42 -7.35
C GLU A 459 8.46 -13.00 -6.99
N ASP A 460 8.13 -12.74 -5.71
CA ASP A 460 7.76 -11.40 -5.21
C ASP A 460 8.98 -10.47 -5.04
N TRP A 461 10.20 -10.97 -5.29
CA TRP A 461 11.44 -10.23 -5.09
C TRP A 461 11.84 -9.50 -6.37
N THR A 462 12.36 -8.29 -6.19
CA THR A 462 12.99 -7.54 -7.28
C THR A 462 14.33 -8.18 -7.66
N HIS A 463 14.81 -7.91 -8.89
CA HIS A 463 16.06 -8.50 -9.39
C HIS A 463 17.27 -8.26 -8.45
N GLY A 464 17.36 -7.07 -7.84
CA GLY A 464 18.43 -6.76 -6.88
C GLY A 464 18.30 -7.51 -5.55
N GLU A 465 17.08 -7.74 -5.06
CA GLU A 465 16.83 -8.52 -3.82
C GLU A 465 17.21 -10.01 -4.02
N VAL A 466 16.94 -10.57 -5.21
CA VAL A 466 17.36 -11.93 -5.59
C VAL A 466 18.89 -12.04 -5.62
N GLU A 467 19.56 -11.08 -6.23
CA GLU A 467 21.03 -11.06 -6.31
C GLU A 467 21.66 -10.94 -4.91
N GLU A 468 21.16 -10.03 -4.07
CA GLU A 468 21.62 -9.87 -2.68
C GLU A 468 21.44 -11.16 -1.87
N ALA A 469 20.28 -11.80 -1.97
CA ALA A 469 20.01 -13.06 -1.26
C ALA A 469 20.91 -14.21 -1.75
N MET A 470 21.09 -14.35 -3.06
CA MET A 470 21.95 -15.39 -3.65
C MET A 470 23.42 -15.17 -3.27
N GLN A 471 23.90 -13.93 -3.30
CA GLN A 471 25.25 -13.60 -2.84
C GLN A 471 25.46 -14.00 -1.37
N HIS A 472 24.46 -13.72 -0.52
CA HIS A 472 24.52 -14.09 0.88
C HIS A 472 24.52 -15.62 1.08
N VAL A 473 23.72 -16.36 0.30
CA VAL A 473 23.72 -17.84 0.29
C VAL A 473 25.08 -18.42 -0.09
N TYR A 474 25.75 -17.86 -1.11
CA TYR A 474 27.08 -18.30 -1.51
C TYR A 474 28.11 -18.06 -0.39
N ASN A 475 28.10 -16.88 0.22
CA ASN A 475 29.00 -16.56 1.33
C ASN A 475 28.79 -17.50 2.54
N ILE A 476 27.53 -17.81 2.89
CA ILE A 476 27.21 -18.77 3.97
C ILE A 476 27.78 -20.14 3.66
N ALA A 477 27.60 -20.64 2.44
CA ALA A 477 28.05 -21.96 2.06
C ALA A 477 29.59 -22.08 2.05
N GLU A 478 30.30 -21.06 1.56
CA GLU A 478 31.77 -21.03 1.59
C GLU A 478 32.30 -21.17 3.04
N ASN A 479 31.70 -20.44 3.99
CA ASN A 479 32.06 -20.49 5.41
C ASN A 479 31.78 -21.85 6.07
N VAL A 480 30.64 -22.49 5.74
CA VAL A 480 30.26 -23.81 6.31
C VAL A 480 31.23 -24.91 5.88
N ALA A 481 31.61 -24.94 4.61
CA ALA A 481 32.46 -26.01 4.09
C ALA A 481 33.91 -25.95 4.59
N GLN A 482 34.43 -24.75 4.89
CA GLN A 482 35.73 -24.61 5.55
C GLN A 482 35.71 -25.23 6.96
N THR A 483 34.55 -25.24 7.63
CA THR A 483 34.37 -25.79 8.98
C THR A 483 34.35 -27.33 8.99
N VAL A 484 33.84 -27.97 7.92
CA VAL A 484 33.70 -29.45 7.84
C VAL A 484 35.02 -30.14 7.48
N VAL A 485 35.93 -29.48 6.73
CA VAL A 485 37.15 -30.12 6.20
C VAL A 485 38.33 -30.09 7.17
N VAL A 486 38.38 -29.16 8.14
CA VAL A 486 39.61 -28.92 8.93
C VAL A 486 39.57 -29.47 10.37
N GLY A 487 38.41 -29.80 10.94
CA GLY A 487 38.34 -30.44 12.27
C GLY A 487 38.91 -29.61 13.45
N SER A 488 39.36 -28.38 13.22
CA SER A 488 39.88 -27.48 14.25
C SER A 488 38.91 -26.33 14.52
N VAL A 489 38.37 -26.29 15.73
CA VAL A 489 37.81 -25.07 16.32
C VAL A 489 39.00 -24.12 16.54
N ILE A 490 39.05 -22.97 15.85
CA ILE A 490 39.61 -21.67 16.27
C ILE A 490 39.88 -20.80 15.01
N GLY A 491 39.19 -19.65 14.91
CA GLY A 491 39.92 -18.39 14.67
C GLY A 491 39.49 -17.46 13.53
N ALA A 492 38.93 -17.95 12.41
CA ALA A 492 38.62 -17.08 11.28
C ALA A 492 37.37 -17.54 10.52
N LEU A 493 36.19 -17.25 11.06
CA LEU A 493 35.02 -17.07 10.21
C LEU A 493 35.24 -15.72 9.52
N ASP A 494 35.48 -15.72 8.20
CA ASP A 494 35.39 -14.48 7.43
C ASP A 494 34.02 -13.88 7.72
N ARG A 495 34.02 -12.65 8.23
CA ARG A 495 32.81 -11.95 8.68
C ARG A 495 31.84 -11.89 7.51
N LEU A 496 30.72 -12.61 7.62
CA LEU A 496 29.62 -12.49 6.66
C LEU A 496 29.16 -11.04 6.67
N GLU A 497 29.25 -10.37 5.52
CA GLU A 497 28.68 -9.04 5.41
C GLU A 497 27.16 -9.10 5.67
N PRO A 498 26.65 -8.30 6.61
CA PRO A 498 25.23 -8.24 6.93
C PRO A 498 24.43 -7.74 5.73
N SER A 499 23.39 -8.49 5.34
CA SER A 499 22.49 -8.13 4.24
C SER A 499 21.21 -7.52 4.82
N MET A 500 20.96 -6.25 4.54
CA MET A 500 19.73 -5.57 4.98
C MET A 500 18.48 -6.28 4.44
N PHE A 501 18.55 -6.84 3.23
CA PHE A 501 17.44 -7.61 2.69
C PHE A 501 17.20 -8.89 3.50
N ILE A 502 18.22 -9.73 3.70
CA ILE A 502 18.10 -10.98 4.46
C ILE A 502 17.61 -10.72 5.88
N GLU A 503 18.06 -9.64 6.51
CA GLU A 503 17.65 -9.27 7.86
C GLU A 503 16.22 -8.73 7.95
N SER A 504 15.70 -8.15 6.86
CA SER A 504 14.29 -7.73 6.77
C SER A 504 13.32 -8.91 6.64
N LEU A 505 13.79 -10.10 6.25
CA LEU A 505 12.94 -11.27 6.06
C LEU A 505 12.46 -11.85 7.38
N VAL A 506 11.24 -12.38 7.38
CA VAL A 506 10.64 -13.02 8.55
C VAL A 506 10.45 -14.51 8.30
N GLN A 507 10.65 -15.30 9.34
CA GLN A 507 10.36 -16.73 9.33
C GLN A 507 8.84 -16.94 9.31
N LYS A 508 8.32 -17.46 8.20
CA LYS A 508 6.93 -17.86 8.00
C LYS A 508 6.84 -19.38 8.04
N ARG A 509 5.76 -19.91 8.61
CA ARG A 509 5.44 -21.34 8.49
C ARG A 509 4.54 -21.54 7.26
N VAL A 510 5.01 -22.33 6.30
CA VAL A 510 4.33 -22.67 5.05
C VAL A 510 4.41 -24.19 4.88
N ASP A 511 3.25 -24.84 4.67
CA ASP A 511 3.14 -26.30 4.53
C ASP A 511 3.81 -27.09 5.68
N GLY A 512 3.73 -26.57 6.90
CA GLY A 512 4.35 -27.16 8.08
C GLY A 512 5.86 -26.90 8.24
N SER A 513 6.53 -26.36 7.23
CA SER A 513 7.96 -26.00 7.27
C SER A 513 8.16 -24.51 7.56
N VAL A 514 9.20 -24.14 8.30
CA VAL A 514 9.60 -22.74 8.47
C VAL A 514 10.42 -22.34 7.25
N ARG A 515 10.20 -21.13 6.70
CA ARG A 515 10.94 -20.56 5.58
C ARG A 515 10.97 -19.03 5.71
N LEU A 516 11.94 -18.34 5.10
CA LEU A 516 12.04 -16.88 5.10
C LEU A 516 11.19 -16.27 3.99
N GLY A 517 10.34 -15.31 4.33
CA GLY A 517 9.52 -14.59 3.36
C GLY A 517 9.52 -13.10 3.61
N LYS A 518 9.28 -12.33 2.54
CA LYS A 518 9.12 -10.88 2.65
C LYS A 518 7.92 -10.57 3.55
N PRO A 519 8.05 -9.70 4.57
CA PRO A 519 7.00 -9.48 5.57
C PRO A 519 5.91 -8.54 5.04
N THR A 520 5.28 -8.89 3.92
CA THR A 520 4.27 -8.10 3.21
C THR A 520 2.92 -8.80 3.18
N VAL A 521 1.86 -7.99 3.20
CA VAL A 521 0.47 -8.45 3.08
C VAL A 521 -0.10 -8.26 1.67
N GLY A 522 0.69 -7.78 0.70
CA GLY A 522 0.21 -7.43 -0.64
C GLY A 522 -0.54 -8.56 -1.37
N GLY A 523 -0.09 -9.81 -1.23
CA GLY A 523 -0.76 -10.99 -1.80
C GLY A 523 -2.06 -11.41 -1.09
N TYR A 524 -2.41 -10.77 0.03
CA TYR A 524 -3.65 -11.01 0.77
C TYR A 524 -4.76 -10.01 0.40
N ALA A 525 -4.45 -9.03 -0.46
CA ALA A 525 -5.43 -8.07 -0.91
C ALA A 525 -6.45 -8.76 -1.81
N ASP A 526 -7.73 -8.45 -1.58
CA ASP A 526 -8.82 -8.94 -2.40
C ASP A 526 -9.26 -7.87 -3.40
N THR A 527 -9.84 -8.29 -4.52
CA THR A 527 -10.34 -7.41 -5.59
C THR A 527 -11.82 -7.08 -5.43
N VAL A 528 -12.39 -7.34 -4.25
CA VAL A 528 -13.79 -7.05 -3.94
C VAL A 528 -14.00 -5.53 -3.85
N THR A 529 -15.08 -5.05 -4.47
CA THR A 529 -15.53 -3.67 -4.34
C THR A 529 -16.58 -3.54 -3.24
N VAL A 530 -16.44 -2.54 -2.37
CA VAL A 530 -17.43 -2.24 -1.34
C VAL A 530 -18.68 -1.65 -2.00
N PRO A 531 -19.90 -2.11 -1.65
CA PRO A 531 -21.13 -1.50 -2.15
C PRO A 531 -21.24 -0.02 -1.79
N ASP A 532 -21.82 0.78 -2.69
CA ASP A 532 -22.04 2.20 -2.47
C ASP A 532 -22.88 2.44 -1.20
N GLY A 533 -22.43 3.38 -0.35
CA GLY A 533 -23.12 3.75 0.89
C GLY A 533 -22.86 2.85 2.10
N LEU A 534 -22.09 1.76 1.97
CA LEU A 534 -21.74 0.93 3.13
C LEU A 534 -20.79 1.67 4.08
N ARG A 535 -21.20 1.86 5.34
CA ARG A 535 -20.39 2.51 6.37
C ARG A 535 -19.57 1.48 7.15
N ALA A 536 -18.34 1.86 7.48
CA ALA A 536 -17.52 1.06 8.38
C ALA A 536 -18.09 1.10 9.81
N ASN A 537 -17.90 0.02 10.56
CA ASN A 537 -18.26 -0.05 11.98
C ASN A 537 -17.29 0.82 12.83
N PRO A 538 -17.49 0.95 14.17
CA PRO A 538 -16.62 1.77 15.02
C PRO A 538 -15.12 1.37 15.03
N LEU A 539 -14.79 0.15 14.59
CA LEU A 539 -13.42 -0.30 14.40
C LEU A 539 -12.87 0.02 13.00
N GLY A 540 -13.63 0.69 12.12
CA GLY A 540 -13.21 0.96 10.75
C GLY A 540 -13.28 -0.26 9.82
N LEU A 541 -14.06 -1.29 10.17
CA LEU A 541 -14.24 -2.49 9.35
C LEU A 541 -15.56 -2.45 8.57
N TYR A 542 -15.56 -2.98 7.34
CA TYR A 542 -16.78 -3.17 6.56
C TYR A 542 -17.33 -4.58 6.77
N GLU A 543 -18.65 -4.69 6.96
CA GLU A 543 -19.35 -5.98 7.10
C GLU A 543 -20.31 -6.15 5.92
N PHE A 544 -20.00 -7.08 5.02
CA PHE A 544 -20.89 -7.47 3.93
C PHE A 544 -20.55 -8.88 3.44
N ASP A 545 -21.53 -9.57 2.83
CA ASP A 545 -21.39 -10.96 2.37
C ASP A 545 -20.95 -11.94 3.49
N SER A 546 -21.45 -11.73 4.72
CA SER A 546 -21.07 -12.50 5.92
C SER A 546 -19.56 -12.54 6.20
N LYS A 547 -18.80 -11.55 5.70
CA LYS A 547 -17.36 -11.41 5.88
C LYS A 547 -17.04 -10.01 6.41
N THR A 548 -15.88 -9.91 7.04
CA THR A 548 -15.35 -8.65 7.57
C THR A 548 -14.14 -8.22 6.77
N TRP A 549 -14.11 -6.94 6.40
CA TRP A 549 -13.11 -6.37 5.50
C TRP A 549 -12.42 -5.19 6.15
N LEU A 550 -11.09 -5.20 6.12
CA LEU A 550 -10.23 -4.12 6.60
C LEU A 550 -9.74 -3.30 5.40
N PRO A 551 -10.13 -2.02 5.28
CA PRO A 551 -9.49 -1.09 4.37
C PRO A 551 -8.10 -0.70 4.90
N MET A 552 -7.08 -0.83 4.06
CA MET A 552 -5.70 -0.50 4.42
C MET A 552 -4.87 -0.20 3.17
N ASN A 553 -4.28 1.01 3.11
CA ASN A 553 -3.43 1.48 2.00
C ASN A 553 -4.12 1.36 0.62
N GLY A 554 -5.38 1.78 0.52
CA GLY A 554 -6.16 1.70 -0.72
C GLY A 554 -6.53 0.28 -1.18
N LYS A 555 -6.32 -0.74 -0.35
CA LYS A 555 -6.67 -2.15 -0.62
C LYS A 555 -7.59 -2.68 0.47
N LEU A 556 -8.35 -3.73 0.14
CA LEU A 556 -9.24 -4.41 1.06
C LEU A 556 -8.67 -5.79 1.41
N TYR A 557 -8.67 -6.10 2.70
CA TYR A 557 -8.19 -7.37 3.22
C TYR A 557 -9.31 -8.08 3.96
N ARG A 558 -9.50 -9.37 3.69
CA ARG A 558 -10.41 -10.20 4.48
C ARG A 558 -9.79 -10.46 5.85
N VAL A 559 -10.51 -10.12 6.91
CA VAL A 559 -10.05 -10.29 8.28
C VAL A 559 -11.02 -11.16 9.07
N GLU A 560 -10.47 -11.94 9.99
CA GLU A 560 -11.26 -12.77 10.91
C GLU A 560 -10.71 -12.62 12.32
N ALA A 561 -11.62 -12.47 13.28
CA ALA A 561 -11.29 -12.54 14.69
C ALA A 561 -11.26 -14.01 15.15
N ASP A 562 -10.43 -14.29 16.15
CA ASP A 562 -10.50 -15.55 16.87
C ASP A 562 -11.84 -15.72 17.62
N ALA A 563 -12.10 -16.91 18.17
CA ALA A 563 -13.34 -17.20 18.89
C ALA A 563 -13.60 -16.28 20.10
N THR A 564 -12.58 -15.53 20.56
CA THR A 564 -12.69 -14.56 21.64
C THR A 564 -12.92 -13.13 21.17
N GLY A 565 -12.88 -12.88 19.85
CA GLY A 565 -13.04 -11.56 19.24
C GLY A 565 -11.82 -10.63 19.39
N LYS A 566 -10.68 -11.15 19.88
CA LYS A 566 -9.56 -10.33 20.38
C LYS A 566 -8.32 -10.41 19.51
N ASN A 567 -8.03 -11.57 18.93
CA ASN A 567 -6.92 -11.69 17.96
C ASN A 567 -7.48 -11.67 16.55
N TRP A 568 -7.19 -10.61 15.82
CA TRP A 568 -7.56 -10.47 14.42
C TRP A 568 -6.44 -10.98 13.53
N ARG A 569 -6.79 -11.60 12.40
CA ARG A 569 -5.81 -12.05 11.41
C ARG A 569 -6.31 -11.82 9.98
N ILE A 570 -5.37 -11.57 9.07
CA ILE A 570 -5.64 -11.45 7.63
C ILE A 570 -5.74 -12.85 7.01
N ARG A 571 -6.72 -13.06 6.14
CA ARG A 571 -6.91 -14.31 5.37
C ARG A 571 -6.47 -14.13 3.92
N HIS A 572 -5.86 -15.18 3.36
CA HIS A 572 -5.51 -15.19 1.94
C HIS A 572 -6.77 -15.48 1.09
N PRO A 573 -6.94 -14.82 -0.07
CA PRO A 573 -8.16 -14.95 -0.87
C PRO A 573 -8.35 -16.34 -1.49
N GLN A 574 -7.28 -17.04 -1.85
CA GLN A 574 -7.35 -18.31 -2.60
C GLN A 574 -6.81 -19.53 -1.85
N ASP A 575 -5.96 -19.33 -0.83
CA ASP A 575 -5.20 -20.41 -0.19
C ASP A 575 -5.48 -20.42 1.31
N GLN A 576 -6.23 -21.42 1.76
CA GLN A 576 -6.62 -21.54 3.16
C GLN A 576 -5.47 -21.99 4.07
N HIS A 577 -4.39 -22.51 3.50
CA HIS A 577 -3.21 -22.98 4.23
C HIS A 577 -2.08 -21.94 4.29
N ALA A 578 -2.23 -20.82 3.56
CA ALA A 578 -1.31 -19.70 3.65
C ALA A 578 -1.18 -19.18 5.07
N TYR A 579 0.00 -18.63 5.38
CA TYR A 579 0.25 -17.96 6.65
C TYR A 579 -0.81 -16.87 6.88
N SER A 580 -1.32 -16.71 8.11
CA SER A 580 -2.35 -15.71 8.40
C SER A 580 -1.77 -14.63 9.30
N PRO A 581 -1.39 -13.45 8.79
CA PRO A 581 -0.75 -12.39 9.58
C PRO A 581 -1.62 -11.90 10.72
N LYS A 582 -1.06 -11.69 11.91
CA LYS A 582 -1.77 -11.07 13.05
C LYS A 582 -1.98 -9.58 12.80
N LEU A 583 -3.10 -9.09 13.32
CA LEU A 583 -3.49 -7.69 13.34
C LEU A 583 -3.61 -7.18 14.78
N GLU A 584 -3.11 -5.96 14.99
CA GLU A 584 -3.25 -5.17 16.20
C GLU A 584 -4.11 -3.94 15.91
N HIS A 585 -4.90 -3.50 16.88
CA HIS A 585 -5.68 -2.28 16.76
C HIS A 585 -5.72 -1.50 18.07
N ASN A 586 -5.95 -0.19 17.99
CA ASN A 586 -6.15 0.68 19.17
C ASN A 586 -7.61 0.74 19.65
N GLY A 587 -8.52 0.04 18.96
CA GLY A 587 -9.95 0.04 19.29
C GLY A 587 -10.73 1.25 18.77
N ALA A 588 -10.07 2.13 18.02
CA ALA A 588 -10.63 3.37 17.46
C ALA A 588 -10.31 3.52 15.96
N GLY A 589 -10.19 2.41 15.23
CA GLY A 589 -9.99 2.39 13.78
C GLY A 589 -8.54 2.39 13.28
N ALA A 590 -7.54 2.52 14.16
CA ALA A 590 -6.14 2.36 13.76
C ALA A 590 -5.77 0.88 13.79
N TRP A 591 -5.38 0.34 12.62
CA TRP A 591 -4.98 -1.05 12.45
C TRP A 591 -3.52 -1.16 12.03
N ARG A 592 -2.83 -2.15 12.55
CA ARG A 592 -1.47 -2.55 12.16
C ARG A 592 -1.41 -4.05 11.95
N HIS A 593 -0.67 -4.52 10.95
CA HIS A 593 -0.28 -5.92 10.89
C HIS A 593 1.09 -6.16 11.55
N GLU A 594 1.32 -7.37 12.05
CA GLU A 594 2.50 -7.77 12.87
C GLU A 594 3.88 -7.58 12.22
N TRP A 595 3.93 -7.09 10.98
CA TRP A 595 5.15 -6.89 10.22
C TRP A 595 5.48 -5.42 9.98
N GLU A 596 4.59 -4.50 10.35
CA GLU A 596 4.84 -3.07 10.21
C GLU A 596 5.64 -2.55 11.41
N ASN A 597 6.54 -1.61 11.13
CA ASN A 597 7.23 -0.86 12.17
C ASN A 597 6.90 0.65 12.03
N PRO A 598 5.98 1.18 12.85
CA PRO A 598 5.57 2.58 12.77
C PRO A 598 6.69 3.59 12.98
N MET A 599 7.83 3.19 13.58
CA MET A 599 9.01 4.04 13.69
C MET A 599 9.57 4.47 12.32
N GLY A 600 9.32 3.70 11.25
CA GLY A 600 9.77 3.99 9.88
C GLY A 600 8.79 4.82 9.03
N TRP A 601 7.58 5.06 9.51
CA TRP A 601 6.53 5.76 8.76
C TRP A 601 6.82 7.27 8.65
N ASP A 602 6.44 7.91 7.53
CA ASP A 602 6.31 9.38 7.50
C ASP A 602 5.11 9.83 8.30
N GLU A 603 5.08 11.13 8.57
CA GLU A 603 3.92 11.90 8.97
C GLU A 603 2.66 11.57 8.17
N VAL A 604 2.74 11.55 6.83
CA VAL A 604 1.59 11.24 5.96
C VAL A 604 1.07 9.82 6.18
N THR A 605 1.93 8.81 6.13
CA THR A 605 1.52 7.42 6.41
C THR A 605 0.99 7.30 7.83
N ALA A 606 1.68 7.87 8.83
CA ALA A 606 1.24 7.77 10.22
C ALA A 606 -0.12 8.45 10.45
N PHE A 607 -0.42 9.55 9.75
CA PHE A 607 -1.71 10.22 9.82
C PHE A 607 -2.81 9.42 9.12
N ARG A 608 -2.60 9.00 7.86
CA ARG A 608 -3.60 8.21 7.10
C ARG A 608 -3.98 6.91 7.80
N ARG A 609 -3.04 6.32 8.55
CA ARG A 609 -3.25 5.07 9.29
C ARG A 609 -4.01 5.25 10.61
N LEU A 610 -4.36 6.47 11.02
CA LEU A 610 -5.09 6.73 12.27
C LEU A 610 -6.51 6.13 12.27
N ASN A 611 -7.22 6.20 11.15
CA ASN A 611 -8.53 5.56 10.93
C ASN A 611 -8.89 5.63 9.42
N VAL A 612 -10.02 5.02 9.04
CA VAL A 612 -10.49 4.99 7.65
C VAL A 612 -10.76 6.38 7.05
N THR A 613 -11.22 7.35 7.85
CA THR A 613 -11.53 8.70 7.33
C THR A 613 -10.26 9.49 7.03
N CYS A 614 -9.20 9.31 7.83
CA CYS A 614 -7.90 9.95 7.62
C CYS A 614 -7.20 9.47 6.34
N ASP A 615 -7.49 8.25 5.85
CA ASP A 615 -6.88 7.72 4.61
C ASP A 615 -7.24 8.58 3.38
N ALA A 616 -8.42 9.22 3.39
CA ALA A 616 -8.91 10.08 2.31
C ALA A 616 -8.32 11.51 2.30
N PHE A 617 -7.50 11.88 3.30
CA PHE A 617 -6.96 13.23 3.44
C PHE A 617 -5.75 13.45 2.51
N THR A 618 -5.70 14.62 1.89
CA THR A 618 -4.55 15.08 1.09
C THR A 618 -3.40 15.49 2.00
N GLU A 619 -2.19 15.57 1.46
CA GLU A 619 -1.01 15.96 2.26
C GLU A 619 -1.14 17.39 2.81
N GLU A 620 -1.79 18.29 2.06
CA GLU A 620 -2.07 19.66 2.50
C GLU A 620 -3.03 19.71 3.69
N GLU A 621 -4.07 18.88 3.70
CA GLU A 621 -5.03 18.80 4.80
C GLU A 621 -4.41 18.17 6.05
N ILE A 622 -3.56 17.15 5.87
CA ILE A 622 -2.79 16.53 6.96
C ILE A 622 -1.92 17.61 7.62
N SER A 623 -1.14 18.35 6.82
CA SER A 623 -0.30 19.44 7.31
C SER A 623 -1.12 20.52 8.04
N ARG A 624 -2.29 20.89 7.50
CA ARG A 624 -3.22 21.85 8.11
C ARG A 624 -3.70 21.36 9.49
N VAL A 625 -4.18 20.12 9.61
CA VAL A 625 -4.66 19.56 10.89
C VAL A 625 -3.54 19.50 11.95
N LEU A 626 -2.34 19.09 11.54
CA LEU A 626 -1.19 19.02 12.43
C LEU A 626 -0.76 20.41 12.92
N SER A 627 -0.72 21.39 12.01
CA SER A 627 -0.43 22.80 12.34
C SER A 627 -1.47 23.41 13.28
N ILE A 628 -2.77 23.18 13.01
CA ILE A 628 -3.88 23.66 13.85
C ILE A 628 -3.77 23.15 15.27
N THR A 629 -3.32 21.90 15.46
CA THR A 629 -3.27 21.26 16.78
C THR A 629 -1.91 21.37 17.46
N GLY A 630 -0.87 21.83 16.75
CA GLY A 630 0.52 21.75 17.22
C GLY A 630 1.04 20.31 17.32
N SER A 631 0.38 19.37 16.65
CA SER A 631 0.79 17.97 16.60
C SER A 631 1.96 17.81 15.62
N ASN A 632 2.80 16.81 15.86
CA ASN A 632 3.92 16.50 14.98
C ASN A 632 3.99 15.00 14.66
N GLU A 633 4.83 14.65 13.70
CA GLU A 633 5.12 13.28 13.31
C GLU A 633 5.46 12.35 14.50
N ALA A 634 6.12 12.89 15.52
CA ALA A 634 6.55 12.15 16.70
C ALA A 634 5.35 11.64 17.53
N LEU A 635 4.32 12.47 17.69
CA LEU A 635 3.05 12.10 18.33
C LEU A 635 2.32 11.01 17.52
N LEU A 636 2.24 11.17 16.20
CA LEU A 636 1.54 10.21 15.34
C LEU A 636 2.14 8.81 15.42
N ARG A 637 3.48 8.70 15.37
CA ARG A 637 4.15 7.40 15.55
C ARG A 637 3.92 6.81 16.92
N GLN A 638 3.83 7.63 17.96
CA GLN A 638 3.51 7.17 19.30
C GLN A 638 2.11 6.60 19.43
N ILE A 639 1.11 7.25 18.81
CA ILE A 639 -0.25 6.71 18.75
C ILE A 639 -0.21 5.28 18.21
N HIS A 640 0.57 5.04 17.16
CA HIS A 640 0.73 3.71 16.57
C HIS A 640 1.51 2.74 17.46
N VAL A 641 2.75 3.05 17.84
CA VAL A 641 3.64 2.10 18.57
C VAL A 641 3.07 1.68 19.92
N GLU A 642 2.28 2.53 20.56
CA GLU A 642 1.68 2.23 21.87
C GLU A 642 0.20 1.84 21.79
N SER A 643 -0.38 1.87 20.58
CA SER A 643 -1.81 1.64 20.36
C SER A 643 -2.70 2.55 21.20
N HIS A 644 -2.34 3.84 21.32
CA HIS A 644 -3.17 4.83 22.03
C HIS A 644 -4.38 5.25 21.19
N PRO A 645 -5.49 5.67 21.83
CA PRO A 645 -6.54 6.41 21.12
C PRO A 645 -6.02 7.76 20.63
N LEU A 646 -6.69 8.34 19.63
CA LEU A 646 -6.38 9.69 19.16
C LEU A 646 -6.68 10.72 20.27
N PRO A 647 -5.74 11.62 20.59
CA PRO A 647 -5.99 12.74 21.50
C PRO A 647 -7.18 13.60 21.05
N ALA A 648 -7.99 14.08 22.00
CA ALA A 648 -9.26 14.72 21.70
C ALA A 648 -9.13 16.01 20.86
N LEU A 649 -8.09 16.82 21.07
CA LEU A 649 -7.83 18.00 20.24
C LEU A 649 -7.51 17.64 18.78
N LEU A 650 -6.81 16.53 18.56
CA LEU A 650 -6.53 16.02 17.21
C LEU A 650 -7.80 15.44 16.58
N ARG A 651 -8.58 14.68 17.36
CA ARG A 651 -9.88 14.14 16.95
C ARG A 651 -10.86 15.25 16.54
N ASP A 652 -10.92 16.33 17.32
CA ASP A 652 -11.71 17.52 17.05
C ASP A 652 -11.33 18.19 15.73
N ALA A 653 -10.02 18.43 15.51
CA ALA A 653 -9.54 19.05 14.28
C ALA A 653 -9.80 18.17 13.04
N ILE A 654 -9.64 16.84 13.17
CA ILE A 654 -9.99 15.88 12.10
C ILE A 654 -11.48 15.94 11.79
N GLN A 655 -12.34 15.90 12.81
CA GLN A 655 -13.80 15.95 12.64
C GLN A 655 -14.23 17.24 11.93
N ARG A 656 -13.65 18.39 12.31
CA ARG A 656 -13.96 19.65 11.64
C ARG A 656 -13.47 19.70 10.20
N MET A 657 -12.30 19.14 9.91
CA MET A 657 -11.81 19.01 8.55
C MET A 657 -12.73 18.12 7.70
N GLU A 658 -13.21 17.02 8.27
CA GLU A 658 -14.14 16.10 7.62
C GLU A 658 -15.46 16.81 7.27
N ILE A 659 -16.02 17.59 8.21
CA ILE A 659 -17.24 18.38 7.96
C ILE A 659 -16.98 19.46 6.90
N GLU A 660 -15.86 20.18 6.97
CA GLU A 660 -15.50 21.22 5.99
C GLU A 660 -15.37 20.63 4.57
N ARG A 661 -14.74 19.46 4.43
CA ARG A 661 -14.67 18.70 3.18
C ARG A 661 -16.04 18.27 2.68
N GLY A 662 -16.87 17.71 3.57
CA GLY A 662 -18.23 17.28 3.24
C GLY A 662 -19.10 18.44 2.75
N LEU A 663 -19.00 19.60 3.40
CA LEU A 663 -19.69 20.83 2.99
C LEU A 663 -19.20 21.30 1.62
N GLN A 664 -17.88 21.33 1.38
CA GLN A 664 -17.34 21.74 0.08
C GLN A 664 -17.81 20.79 -1.03
N ALA A 665 -17.80 19.48 -0.79
CA ALA A 665 -18.32 18.49 -1.75
C ALA A 665 -19.81 18.71 -2.06
N CYS A 666 -20.62 19.07 -1.05
CA CYS A 666 -22.02 19.43 -1.25
C CYS A 666 -22.18 20.70 -2.08
N ILE A 667 -21.39 21.75 -1.81
CA ILE A 667 -21.39 23.00 -2.59
C ILE A 667 -21.04 22.72 -4.05
N ASP A 668 -20.02 21.90 -4.29
CA ASP A 668 -19.59 21.54 -5.64
C ASP A 668 -20.68 20.72 -6.38
N ALA A 669 -21.33 19.79 -5.68
CA ALA A 669 -22.47 19.01 -6.21
C ALA A 669 -23.70 19.89 -6.49
N LEU A 670 -23.93 20.95 -5.71
CA LEU A 670 -24.98 21.93 -5.99
C LEU A 670 -24.67 22.76 -7.26
N LYS A 671 -23.39 23.05 -7.52
CA LYS A 671 -22.95 23.81 -8.70
C LYS A 671 -22.93 22.99 -9.99
N ALA A 672 -22.76 21.67 -9.88
CA ALA A 672 -22.74 20.74 -11.01
C ALA A 672 -24.04 20.84 -11.85
N GLU A 673 -23.92 20.74 -13.17
CA GLU A 673 -25.05 20.86 -14.11
C GLU A 673 -25.98 19.63 -14.13
N GLU A 674 -25.62 18.56 -13.42
CA GLU A 674 -26.42 17.35 -13.32
C GLU A 674 -27.58 17.51 -12.34
N SER A 675 -28.75 16.96 -12.70
CA SER A 675 -29.92 16.85 -11.81
C SER A 675 -29.79 15.77 -10.74
N SER A 676 -28.56 15.34 -10.43
CA SER A 676 -28.28 14.31 -9.43
C SER A 676 -28.68 14.78 -8.03
N PRO A 677 -29.24 13.89 -7.19
CA PRO A 677 -29.55 14.19 -5.79
C PRO A 677 -28.28 14.60 -5.04
N VAL A 678 -28.42 15.55 -4.10
CA VAL A 678 -27.29 16.08 -3.32
C VAL A 678 -27.48 15.65 -1.87
N PRO A 679 -26.84 14.55 -1.45
CA PRO A 679 -27.09 14.00 -0.14
C PRO A 679 -26.47 14.86 0.97
N VAL A 680 -27.21 15.06 2.06
CA VAL A 680 -26.76 15.75 3.28
C VAL A 680 -27.22 15.01 4.52
N THR A 681 -26.47 15.13 5.62
CA THR A 681 -26.84 14.53 6.91
C THR A 681 -27.91 15.34 7.66
N HIS A 682 -27.87 16.67 7.52
CA HIS A 682 -28.77 17.61 8.17
C HIS A 682 -29.11 18.74 7.20
N ILE A 683 -30.40 19.02 7.01
CA ILE A 683 -30.85 20.06 6.06
C ILE A 683 -31.03 21.42 6.73
N GLU A 684 -31.24 21.42 8.04
CA GLU A 684 -31.60 22.58 8.84
C GLU A 684 -30.58 23.73 8.69
N PRO A 685 -29.24 23.47 8.76
CA PRO A 685 -28.25 24.54 8.56
C PRO A 685 -28.30 25.17 7.16
N TRP A 686 -28.59 24.38 6.13
CA TRP A 686 -28.74 24.86 4.76
C TRP A 686 -29.99 25.73 4.58
N MET A 687 -31.10 25.33 5.21
CA MET A 687 -32.35 26.09 5.18
C MET A 687 -32.23 27.40 5.96
N LYS A 688 -31.57 27.38 7.13
CA LYS A 688 -31.29 28.59 7.91
C LYS A 688 -30.42 29.57 7.14
N LEU A 689 -29.38 29.07 6.46
CA LEU A 689 -28.54 29.88 5.58
C LEU A 689 -29.35 30.54 4.46
N LEU A 690 -30.24 29.77 3.81
CA LEU A 690 -31.12 30.29 2.75
C LEU A 690 -32.03 31.41 3.26
N VAL A 691 -32.66 31.24 4.43
CA VAL A 691 -33.56 32.25 5.00
C VAL A 691 -32.82 33.50 5.48
N SER A 692 -31.55 33.35 5.85
CA SER A 692 -30.68 34.46 6.26
C SER A 692 -30.11 35.25 5.07
N SER A 693 -30.40 34.82 3.84
CA SER A 693 -29.83 35.45 2.66
C SER A 693 -30.50 36.80 2.31
N PRO A 694 -29.79 37.73 1.63
CA PRO A 694 -30.35 39.04 1.27
C PRO A 694 -31.55 38.98 0.33
N HIS A 695 -31.65 37.91 -0.48
CA HIS A 695 -32.71 37.77 -1.48
C HIS A 695 -33.93 37.01 -0.97
N TRP A 696 -33.91 36.49 0.26
CA TRP A 696 -35.08 35.90 0.91
C TRP A 696 -35.97 36.98 1.54
N HIS A 697 -37.27 36.93 1.29
CA HIS A 697 -38.19 37.97 1.77
C HIS A 697 -38.46 37.83 3.28
N LYS A 698 -38.27 38.91 4.06
CA LYS A 698 -38.42 38.88 5.54
C LYS A 698 -39.82 38.49 6.04
N SER A 699 -40.87 38.70 5.23
CA SER A 699 -42.25 38.30 5.57
C SER A 699 -42.59 36.85 5.17
N ARG A 700 -41.61 36.09 4.67
CA ARG A 700 -41.74 34.70 4.24
C ARG A 700 -41.19 33.75 5.30
N GLY A 701 -42.09 32.98 5.91
CA GLY A 701 -41.72 31.92 6.86
C GLY A 701 -41.31 30.63 6.16
N LEU A 702 -40.36 29.91 6.75
CA LEU A 702 -39.93 28.57 6.31
C LEU A 702 -40.13 27.58 7.46
N LEU A 703 -40.84 26.48 7.19
CA LEU A 703 -41.09 25.39 8.13
C LEU A 703 -40.38 24.12 7.65
N VAL A 704 -39.63 23.45 8.54
CA VAL A 704 -39.05 22.13 8.28
C VAL A 704 -39.81 21.12 9.12
N LEU A 705 -40.43 20.15 8.46
CA LEU A 705 -41.30 19.15 9.08
C LEU A 705 -40.75 17.75 8.86
N ASP A 706 -40.86 16.88 9.87
CA ASP A 706 -40.57 15.46 9.72
C ASP A 706 -41.64 14.74 8.87
N ALA A 707 -41.45 13.43 8.64
CA ALA A 707 -42.38 12.62 7.86
C ALA A 707 -43.77 12.48 8.52
N ASP A 708 -43.87 12.68 9.84
CA ASP A 708 -45.10 12.61 10.62
C ASP A 708 -45.80 13.99 10.74
N GLY A 709 -45.21 15.03 10.14
CA GLY A 709 -45.70 16.42 10.17
C GLY A 709 -45.34 17.18 11.46
N THR A 710 -44.46 16.63 12.30
CA THR A 710 -43.90 17.33 13.46
C THR A 710 -42.90 18.39 13.00
N MET A 711 -42.96 19.57 13.59
CA MET A 711 -42.03 20.65 13.28
C MET A 711 -40.64 20.36 13.86
N LEU A 712 -39.65 20.23 12.98
CA LEU A 712 -38.24 20.10 13.33
C LEU A 712 -37.62 21.47 13.61
N ASP A 713 -37.82 22.43 12.70
CA ASP A 713 -37.36 23.82 12.87
C ASP A 713 -38.24 24.81 12.07
N ALA A 714 -38.13 26.11 12.38
CA ALA A 714 -38.89 27.16 11.75
C ALA A 714 -38.20 28.53 11.80
N TRP A 715 -38.19 29.25 10.66
CA TRP A 715 -37.59 30.59 10.55
C TRP A 715 -38.58 31.61 9.97
N ASN A 716 -38.44 32.88 10.37
CA ASN A 716 -39.34 33.99 10.01
C ASN A 716 -40.83 33.75 10.35
N VAL A 717 -41.12 32.92 11.36
CA VAL A 717 -42.49 32.64 11.83
C VAL A 717 -42.88 33.61 12.94
N GLY A 718 -43.98 34.36 12.76
CA GLY A 718 -44.45 35.33 13.74
C GLY A 718 -45.45 36.33 13.16
N ALA A 719 -45.73 37.42 13.90
CA ALA A 719 -46.76 38.41 13.56
C ALA A 719 -46.55 39.14 12.22
N HIS A 720 -45.34 39.09 11.66
CA HIS A 720 -44.96 39.72 10.39
C HIS A 720 -44.93 38.72 9.21
N MET A 721 -45.26 37.45 9.44
CA MET A 721 -45.31 36.43 8.40
C MET A 721 -46.60 36.58 7.57
N THR A 722 -46.44 36.78 6.26
CA THR A 722 -47.57 36.87 5.32
C THR A 722 -47.76 35.61 4.49
N PHE A 723 -46.68 34.85 4.25
CA PHE A 723 -46.68 33.61 3.47
C PHE A 723 -45.75 32.59 4.14
N SER A 724 -46.02 31.29 3.96
CA SER A 724 -45.18 30.20 4.49
C SER A 724 -44.83 29.19 3.38
N SER A 725 -43.59 28.72 3.38
CA SER A 725 -43.16 27.53 2.63
C SER A 725 -42.80 26.42 3.60
N SER A 726 -42.94 25.16 3.18
CA SER A 726 -42.60 24.00 4.02
C SER A 726 -41.79 22.96 3.25
N VAL A 727 -40.85 22.33 3.95
CA VAL A 727 -40.13 21.13 3.49
C VAL A 727 -40.57 19.96 4.37
N VAL A 728 -40.93 18.83 3.77
CA VAL A 728 -41.51 17.65 4.44
C VAL A 728 -40.74 16.38 4.11
N GLY A 729 -40.40 15.61 5.15
CA GLY A 729 -39.79 14.27 5.06
C GLY A 729 -38.34 14.25 5.52
N ALA A 730 -37.78 13.05 5.74
CA ALA A 730 -36.37 12.85 6.11
C ALA A 730 -35.46 13.34 4.97
N THR A 731 -35.14 14.63 5.04
CA THR A 731 -34.43 15.43 4.05
C THR A 731 -32.93 15.13 4.05
N GLU A 732 -32.57 13.91 3.67
CA GLU A 732 -31.19 13.58 3.35
C GLU A 732 -30.80 14.07 1.94
N ASP A 733 -31.67 14.76 1.20
CA ASP A 733 -31.40 15.27 -0.15
C ASP A 733 -31.82 16.75 -0.31
N LEU A 734 -30.84 17.62 -0.56
CA LEU A 734 -31.05 19.05 -0.82
C LEU A 734 -31.83 19.31 -2.10
N THR A 735 -31.65 18.48 -3.15
CA THR A 735 -32.30 18.70 -4.45
C THR A 735 -33.81 18.53 -4.33
N GLN A 736 -34.25 17.50 -3.61
CA GLN A 736 -35.66 17.27 -3.32
C GLN A 736 -36.27 18.40 -2.48
N ALA A 737 -35.57 18.86 -1.44
CA ALA A 737 -36.04 19.93 -0.56
C ALA A 737 -36.21 21.27 -1.28
N LEU A 738 -35.23 21.64 -2.12
CA LEU A 738 -35.34 22.83 -2.97
C LEU A 738 -36.52 22.71 -3.96
N GLY A 739 -36.76 21.51 -4.49
CA GLY A 739 -37.91 21.22 -5.34
C GLY A 739 -39.27 21.41 -4.63
N GLN A 740 -39.38 21.00 -3.36
CA GLN A 740 -40.57 21.24 -2.53
C GLN A 740 -40.75 22.73 -2.23
N LEU A 741 -39.66 23.45 -1.97
CA LEU A 741 -39.70 24.89 -1.70
C LEU A 741 -40.25 25.70 -2.88
N LEU A 742 -39.88 25.32 -4.11
CA LEU A 742 -40.38 25.98 -5.32
C LEU A 742 -41.91 25.92 -5.46
N GLU A 743 -42.57 24.88 -4.94
CA GLU A 743 -44.03 24.74 -5.03
C GLU A 743 -44.77 25.77 -4.17
N GLY A 744 -44.12 26.28 -3.13
CA GLY A 744 -44.66 27.36 -2.30
C GLY A 744 -44.41 28.74 -2.87
N LEU A 745 -43.30 28.97 -3.59
CA LEU A 745 -42.82 30.31 -3.97
C LEU A 745 -43.62 30.92 -5.15
N THR A 746 -43.79 32.24 -5.13
CA THR A 746 -44.39 32.99 -6.24
C THR A 746 -43.40 33.14 -7.40
N PRO A 747 -43.85 33.32 -8.65
CA PRO A 747 -42.96 33.45 -9.82
C PRO A 747 -41.93 34.59 -9.71
N ASP A 748 -42.30 35.69 -9.05
CA ASP A 748 -41.40 36.82 -8.81
C ASP A 748 -40.31 36.47 -7.77
N GLU A 749 -40.68 35.76 -6.70
CA GLU A 749 -39.73 35.24 -5.70
C GLU A 749 -38.75 34.24 -6.32
N VAL A 750 -39.25 33.33 -7.17
CA VAL A 750 -38.40 32.36 -7.89
C VAL A 750 -37.42 33.09 -8.81
N SER A 751 -37.90 34.04 -9.62
CA SER A 751 -37.03 34.79 -10.53
C SER A 751 -35.97 35.61 -9.78
N HIS A 752 -36.31 36.14 -8.60
CA HIS A 752 -35.39 36.91 -7.76
C HIS A 752 -34.32 36.04 -7.08
N LEU A 753 -34.64 34.80 -6.72
CA LEU A 753 -33.70 33.84 -6.10
C LEU A 753 -32.85 33.08 -7.12
N THR A 754 -33.42 32.72 -8.27
CA THR A 754 -32.75 31.85 -9.25
C THR A 754 -32.16 32.60 -10.45
N GLY A 755 -32.53 33.87 -10.66
CA GLY A 755 -32.14 34.67 -11.83
C GLY A 755 -32.76 34.20 -13.15
N THR A 756 -33.58 33.15 -13.15
CA THR A 756 -34.19 32.52 -14.34
C THR A 756 -35.70 32.72 -14.35
N GLY A 757 -36.24 33.50 -15.28
CA GLY A 757 -37.69 33.69 -15.46
C GLY A 757 -38.40 32.60 -16.27
N GLY A 758 -37.74 31.48 -16.56
CA GLY A 758 -38.30 30.37 -17.35
C GLY A 758 -39.29 29.51 -16.55
N ALA A 759 -40.30 28.95 -17.22
CA ALA A 759 -41.33 28.10 -16.60
C ALA A 759 -40.90 26.63 -16.37
N ASP A 760 -39.67 26.26 -16.76
CA ASP A 760 -39.16 24.90 -16.59
C ASP A 760 -38.68 24.68 -15.13
N LYS A 761 -39.35 23.74 -14.43
CA LYS A 761 -39.05 23.40 -13.04
C LYS A 761 -37.60 22.91 -12.87
N THR A 762 -37.05 22.23 -13.87
CA THR A 762 -35.66 21.70 -13.83
C THR A 762 -34.65 22.84 -13.81
N SER A 763 -34.80 23.81 -14.72
CA SER A 763 -33.98 25.02 -14.77
C SER A 763 -34.12 25.88 -13.51
N GLN A 764 -35.32 25.96 -12.93
CA GLN A 764 -35.55 26.68 -11.67
C GLN A 764 -34.85 26.02 -10.48
N VAL A 765 -34.95 24.68 -10.34
CA VAL A 765 -34.22 23.93 -9.30
C VAL A 765 -32.72 24.15 -9.47
N GLN A 766 -32.20 24.09 -10.69
CA GLN A 766 -30.76 24.30 -10.93
C GLN A 766 -30.30 25.71 -10.59
N GLY A 767 -31.08 26.74 -10.94
CA GLY A 767 -30.79 28.11 -10.52
C GLY A 767 -30.82 28.27 -9.00
N PHE A 768 -31.72 27.55 -8.32
CA PHE A 768 -31.82 27.58 -6.86
C PHE A 768 -30.65 26.86 -6.18
N LYS A 769 -30.21 25.71 -6.74
CA LYS A 769 -29.00 25.00 -6.30
C LYS A 769 -27.77 25.91 -6.39
N ARG A 770 -27.57 26.60 -7.52
CA ARG A 770 -26.46 27.55 -7.71
C ARG A 770 -26.52 28.71 -6.70
N TYR A 771 -27.70 29.29 -6.50
CA TYR A 771 -27.89 30.36 -5.53
C TYR A 771 -27.52 29.93 -4.10
N LEU A 772 -28.03 28.77 -3.66
CA LEU A 772 -27.70 28.22 -2.35
C LEU A 772 -26.20 27.91 -2.22
N ALA A 773 -25.58 27.38 -3.28
CA ALA A 773 -24.16 27.10 -3.31
C ALA A 773 -23.30 28.38 -3.19
N ASP A 774 -23.71 29.48 -3.81
CA ASP A 774 -23.02 30.77 -3.71
C ASP A 774 -23.18 31.38 -2.30
N CYS A 775 -24.37 31.30 -1.71
CA CYS A 775 -24.59 31.66 -0.31
C CYS A 775 -23.73 30.82 0.65
N ALA A 776 -23.66 29.51 0.43
CA ALA A 776 -22.87 28.59 1.25
C ALA A 776 -21.37 28.84 1.09
N GLN A 777 -20.91 29.17 -0.11
CA GLN A 777 -19.52 29.52 -0.35
C GLN A 777 -19.12 30.81 0.39
N LEU A 778 -20.02 31.80 0.45
CA LEU A 778 -19.78 33.07 1.13
C LEU A 778 -19.77 32.91 2.66
N HIS A 779 -20.72 32.13 3.19
CA HIS A 779 -20.93 31.93 4.63
C HIS A 779 -20.51 30.54 5.12
N MET A 780 -19.40 30.01 4.57
CA MET A 780 -18.89 28.67 4.91
C MET A 780 -18.55 28.53 6.40
N GLY A 781 -18.03 29.58 7.04
CA GLY A 781 -17.65 29.56 8.46
C GLY A 781 -18.85 29.28 9.39
N PRO A 782 -19.89 30.13 9.38
CA PRO A 782 -21.11 29.90 10.15
C PRO A 782 -21.78 28.55 9.83
N LEU A 783 -21.85 28.17 8.55
CA LEU A 783 -22.44 26.89 8.14
C LEU A 783 -21.69 25.68 8.74
N LEU A 784 -20.36 25.72 8.73
CA LEU A 784 -19.51 24.72 9.36
C LEU A 784 -19.76 24.62 10.87
N ASP A 785 -19.85 25.76 11.55
CA ASP A 785 -20.05 25.78 13.01
C ASP A 785 -21.42 25.21 13.41
N GLU A 786 -22.47 25.45 12.62
CA GLU A 786 -23.79 24.85 12.82
C GLU A 786 -23.80 23.34 12.62
N VAL A 787 -23.23 22.85 11.51
CA VAL A 787 -23.15 21.40 11.26
C VAL A 787 -22.27 20.71 12.30
N TYR A 788 -21.17 21.34 12.70
CA TYR A 788 -20.32 20.84 13.77
C TYR A 788 -21.03 20.81 15.13
N ALA A 789 -21.88 21.78 15.46
CA ALA A 789 -22.67 21.75 16.68
C ALA A 789 -23.64 20.56 16.70
N LEU A 790 -24.28 20.23 15.57
CA LEU A 790 -25.16 19.06 15.45
C LEU A 790 -24.41 17.73 15.68
N HIS A 791 -23.14 17.66 15.29
CA HIS A 791 -22.28 16.50 15.58
C HIS A 791 -21.80 16.41 17.03
N ASN A 792 -21.97 17.47 17.83
CA ASN A 792 -21.54 17.56 19.23
C ASN A 792 -22.73 17.65 20.21
N CYS A 793 -23.76 16.86 19.94
CA CYS A 793 -25.00 16.82 20.72
C CYS A 793 -25.20 15.45 21.40
N SER A 794 -24.17 14.94 22.08
CA SER A 794 -24.26 13.63 22.76
C SER A 794 -25.45 13.53 23.71
N SER A 795 -26.10 12.37 23.70
CA SER A 795 -27.19 12.04 24.63
C SER A 795 -26.68 11.61 26.01
N GLU A 796 -25.37 11.37 26.17
CA GLU A 796 -24.79 10.84 27.40
C GLU A 796 -24.90 11.82 28.59
N PRO A 797 -25.40 11.39 29.76
CA PRO A 797 -25.64 12.30 30.90
C PRO A 797 -24.39 13.01 31.42
N LEU A 798 -23.22 12.34 31.40
CA LEU A 798 -21.96 12.92 31.90
C LEU A 798 -21.37 13.92 30.91
N VAL A 799 -21.47 13.65 29.61
CA VAL A 799 -21.07 14.60 28.57
C VAL A 799 -21.92 15.87 28.68
N LYS A 800 -23.24 15.74 28.79
CA LYS A 800 -24.16 16.88 29.02
C LYS A 800 -23.85 17.66 30.28
N LEU A 801 -23.40 16.99 31.35
CA LEU A 801 -23.00 17.66 32.59
C LEU A 801 -21.78 18.55 32.38
N ILE A 802 -20.75 18.05 31.67
CA ILE A 802 -19.55 18.83 31.35
C ILE A 802 -19.92 20.01 30.46
N GLN A 803 -20.68 19.78 29.39
CA GLN A 803 -21.11 20.82 28.45
C GLN A 803 -22.02 21.88 29.09
N ARG A 804 -22.77 21.54 30.15
CA ARG A 804 -23.56 22.52 30.91
C ARG A 804 -22.68 23.62 31.52
N ASP A 805 -21.56 23.23 32.12
CA ASP A 805 -20.66 24.16 32.81
C ASP A 805 -19.56 24.69 31.87
N PHE A 806 -19.27 23.98 30.78
CA PHE A 806 -18.25 24.28 29.77
C PHE A 806 -18.81 24.12 28.34
N SER A 807 -19.69 25.04 27.94
CA SER A 807 -20.49 24.93 26.71
C SER A 807 -19.71 24.89 25.39
N SER A 808 -18.46 25.34 25.37
CA SER A 808 -17.61 25.29 24.17
C SER A 808 -16.80 23.99 24.02
N VAL A 809 -17.00 23.01 24.92
CA VAL A 809 -16.27 21.73 24.90
C VAL A 809 -17.03 20.71 24.03
N PRO A 810 -16.39 20.15 22.98
CA PRO A 810 -16.99 19.12 22.13
C PRO A 810 -17.07 17.76 22.82
N ASP A 811 -17.87 16.87 22.22
CA ASP A 811 -18.11 15.52 22.72
C ASP A 811 -16.80 14.73 22.86
N SER A 812 -15.88 14.88 21.90
CA SER A 812 -14.56 14.21 21.90
C SER A 812 -13.74 14.54 23.15
N ILE A 813 -13.74 15.80 23.58
CA ILE A 813 -13.01 16.26 24.77
C ILE A 813 -13.77 15.90 26.04
N ALA A 814 -15.10 16.03 26.06
CA ALA A 814 -15.90 15.60 27.20
C ALA A 814 -15.72 14.10 27.50
N LEU A 815 -15.68 13.26 26.47
CA LEU A 815 -15.39 11.84 26.58
C LEU A 815 -13.97 11.59 27.11
N GLU A 816 -12.95 12.30 26.62
CA GLU A 816 -11.58 12.18 27.12
C GLU A 816 -11.46 12.60 28.60
N LEU A 817 -12.15 13.68 29.00
CA LEU A 817 -12.23 14.11 30.40
C LEU A 817 -12.92 13.07 31.30
N ILE A 818 -13.99 12.42 30.79
CA ILE A 818 -14.64 11.31 31.48
C ILE A 818 -13.71 10.08 31.54
N GLU A 819 -12.91 9.84 30.49
CA GLU A 819 -11.88 8.80 30.46
C GLU A 819 -10.79 9.01 31.53
N MET A 820 -10.46 10.27 31.83
CA MET A 820 -9.52 10.67 32.88
C MET A 820 -10.11 10.61 34.30
N ALA A 821 -11.44 10.66 34.45
CA ALA A 821 -12.11 10.67 35.75
C ALA A 821 -11.92 9.34 36.50
N SER A 822 -11.69 9.42 37.83
CA SER A 822 -11.71 8.23 38.68
C SER A 822 -13.13 7.68 38.86
N ASP A 823 -13.27 6.44 39.30
CA ASP A 823 -14.59 5.87 39.64
C ASP A 823 -15.30 6.68 40.74
N ALA A 824 -14.53 7.30 41.64
CA ALA A 824 -15.07 8.13 42.71
C ALA A 824 -15.62 9.45 42.16
N ASP A 825 -14.87 10.10 41.28
CA ASP A 825 -15.27 11.32 40.60
C ASP A 825 -16.50 11.10 39.74
N THR A 826 -16.53 9.99 38.99
CA THR A 826 -17.66 9.59 38.15
C THR A 826 -18.92 9.39 39.02
N ALA A 827 -18.80 8.71 40.16
CA ALA A 827 -19.92 8.51 41.09
C ALA A 827 -20.42 9.85 41.69
N LEU A 828 -19.52 10.77 42.02
CA LEU A 828 -19.87 12.11 42.49
C LEU A 828 -20.57 12.94 41.40
N MET A 829 -20.08 12.91 40.16
CA MET A 829 -20.72 13.57 39.03
C MET A 829 -22.14 13.05 38.79
N ILE A 830 -22.35 11.73 38.89
CA ILE A 830 -23.66 11.11 38.71
C ILE A 830 -24.64 11.53 39.84
N SER A 831 -24.18 11.47 41.09
CA SER A 831 -25.01 11.68 42.29
C SER A 831 -25.27 13.15 42.61
N GLU A 832 -24.24 14.00 42.58
CA GLU A 832 -24.31 15.41 42.96
C GLU A 832 -24.53 16.36 41.77
N LYS A 833 -24.40 15.88 40.53
CA LYS A 833 -24.48 16.70 39.31
C LYS A 833 -23.50 17.89 39.33
N ARG A 834 -22.31 17.67 39.89
CA ARG A 834 -21.20 18.63 39.99
C ARG A 834 -19.93 18.05 39.38
N ILE A 835 -19.16 18.91 38.73
CA ILE A 835 -17.87 18.55 38.14
C ILE A 835 -16.77 18.72 39.21
N PRO A 836 -15.93 17.71 39.46
CA PRO A 836 -14.76 17.83 40.34
C PRO A 836 -13.82 18.95 39.91
N LEU A 837 -13.10 19.55 40.86
CA LEU A 837 -12.23 20.70 40.58
C LEU A 837 -11.16 20.39 39.53
N GLU A 838 -10.49 19.23 39.64
CA GLU A 838 -9.44 18.83 38.69
C GLU A 838 -9.98 18.69 37.26
N LEU A 839 -11.12 18.03 37.08
CA LEU A 839 -11.79 17.95 35.78
C LEU A 839 -12.22 19.33 35.26
N ALA A 840 -12.70 20.20 36.14
CA ALA A 840 -13.10 21.56 35.79
C ALA A 840 -11.91 22.43 35.38
N GLU A 841 -10.73 22.23 35.98
CA GLU A 841 -9.48 22.87 35.56
C GLU A 841 -9.05 22.38 34.17
N HIS A 842 -9.06 21.07 33.93
CA HIS A 842 -8.75 20.51 32.61
C HIS A 842 -9.72 20.99 31.53
N ALA A 843 -11.02 21.05 31.82
CA ALA A 843 -12.01 21.55 30.87
C ALA A 843 -11.71 23.00 30.43
N ARG A 844 -11.32 23.89 31.35
CA ARG A 844 -10.92 25.28 31.01
C ARG A 844 -9.68 25.32 30.14
N GLU A 845 -8.69 24.47 30.42
CA GLU A 845 -7.47 24.38 29.61
C GLU A 845 -7.77 23.89 28.18
N TYR A 846 -8.65 22.88 28.01
CA TYR A 846 -9.12 22.47 26.68
C TYR A 846 -9.85 23.60 25.96
N GLN A 847 -10.70 24.37 26.64
CA GLN A 847 -11.34 25.55 26.04
C GLN A 847 -10.31 26.57 25.55
N GLN A 848 -9.23 26.79 26.30
CA GLN A 848 -8.13 27.67 25.89
C GLN A 848 -7.44 27.14 24.62
N GLN A 849 -7.11 25.84 24.58
CA GLN A 849 -6.49 25.23 23.39
C GLN A 849 -7.43 25.22 22.18
N LEU A 850 -8.73 25.00 22.38
CA LEU A 850 -9.73 25.10 21.32
C LEU A 850 -9.78 26.51 20.74
N ARG A 851 -9.79 27.56 21.58
CA ARG A 851 -9.75 28.95 21.08
C ARG A 851 -8.51 29.21 20.22
N ILE A 852 -7.34 28.72 20.65
CA ILE A 852 -6.10 28.80 19.86
C ILE A 852 -6.24 28.03 18.53
N ASN A 853 -6.76 26.80 18.55
CA ASN A 853 -7.00 26.01 17.35
C ASN A 853 -7.95 26.74 16.38
N ARG A 854 -9.04 27.32 16.89
CA ARG A 854 -10.01 28.08 16.08
C ARG A 854 -9.43 29.38 15.51
N ALA A 855 -8.51 30.03 16.24
CA ALA A 855 -7.77 31.17 15.71
C ALA A 855 -6.85 30.76 14.55
N ILE A 856 -6.12 29.65 14.69
CA ILE A 856 -5.24 29.11 13.64
C ILE A 856 -6.06 28.62 12.43
N GLU A 857 -7.18 27.94 12.65
CA GLU A 857 -8.10 27.49 11.60
C GLU A 857 -8.51 28.62 10.65
N GLY A 858 -8.75 29.81 11.18
CA GLY A 858 -9.17 30.97 10.39
C GLY A 858 -8.13 31.45 9.38
N PHE A 859 -6.84 31.19 9.61
CA PHE A 859 -5.80 31.46 8.61
C PHE A 859 -5.89 30.54 7.38
N TYR A 860 -6.60 29.42 7.45
CA TYR A 860 -6.76 28.56 6.28
C TYR A 860 -8.06 28.85 5.51
N ARG A 861 -8.99 29.65 6.05
CA ARG A 861 -10.28 30.00 5.42
C ARG A 861 -10.26 31.39 4.77
N ARG A 862 -11.00 31.54 3.66
CA ARG A 862 -11.06 32.78 2.87
C ARG A 862 -11.90 33.86 3.56
N SER A 863 -12.98 33.47 4.23
CA SER A 863 -13.73 34.31 5.16
C SER A 863 -13.41 33.88 6.59
N SER A 864 -12.82 34.79 7.38
CA SER A 864 -12.53 34.58 8.80
C SER A 864 -13.33 35.58 9.63
N GLY A 865 -14.59 35.22 9.92
CA GLY A 865 -15.43 35.97 10.86
C GLY A 865 -15.02 35.81 12.33
N ASN A 866 -14.03 34.97 12.66
CA ASN A 866 -13.58 34.75 14.02
C ASN A 866 -12.73 35.93 14.54
N PRO A 867 -13.17 36.67 15.58
CA PRO A 867 -12.37 37.75 16.18
C PRO A 867 -11.00 37.29 16.68
N ASP A 868 -10.89 36.07 17.22
CA ASP A 868 -9.62 35.53 17.74
C ASP A 868 -8.59 35.37 16.60
N THR A 869 -9.03 35.01 15.39
CA THR A 869 -8.16 34.96 14.19
C THR A 869 -7.67 36.35 13.82
N CYS A 870 -8.55 37.35 13.83
CA CYS A 870 -8.18 38.74 13.50
C CYS A 870 -7.17 39.29 14.50
N ALA A 871 -7.42 39.11 15.80
CA ALA A 871 -6.50 39.50 16.87
C ALA A 871 -5.15 38.78 16.72
N THR A 872 -5.17 37.48 16.43
CA THR A 872 -3.94 36.69 16.22
C THR A 872 -3.18 37.13 14.98
N GLY A 873 -3.87 37.36 13.85
CA GLY A 873 -3.24 37.80 12.61
C GLY A 873 -2.55 39.17 12.77
N LEU A 874 -3.21 40.08 13.47
CA LEU A 874 -2.64 41.39 13.79
C LEU A 874 -1.46 41.27 14.78
N GLY A 875 -1.66 40.56 15.90
CA GLY A 875 -0.66 40.41 16.96
C GLY A 875 0.55 39.55 16.59
N MET A 876 0.51 38.82 15.47
CA MET A 876 1.62 38.00 14.97
C MET A 876 2.60 38.77 14.07
N LEU A 877 2.22 39.94 13.57
CA LEU A 877 3.09 40.78 12.73
C LEU A 877 4.46 41.08 13.38
N PRO A 878 4.56 41.40 14.69
CA PRO A 878 5.85 41.65 15.36
C PRO A 878 6.85 40.49 15.33
N TYR A 879 6.37 39.27 15.13
CA TYR A 879 7.21 38.06 15.12
C TYR A 879 7.67 37.68 13.71
N THR A 880 7.31 38.46 12.69
CA THR A 880 7.82 38.28 11.33
C THR A 880 9.29 38.70 11.23
N PRO A 881 10.14 37.94 10.52
CA PRO A 881 11.51 38.35 10.24
C PRO A 881 11.51 39.72 9.54
N GLY A 882 12.32 40.66 10.01
CA GLY A 882 12.44 42.00 9.39
C GLY A 882 11.44 43.06 9.90
N TRP A 883 10.54 42.73 10.83
CA TRP A 883 9.65 43.71 11.46
C TRP A 883 10.43 44.78 12.24
N ARG A 884 10.14 46.07 11.99
CA ARG A 884 10.83 47.22 12.63
C ARG A 884 10.01 47.93 13.69
N GLY A 885 8.70 47.65 13.76
CA GLY A 885 7.79 48.26 14.72
C GLY A 885 7.44 49.71 14.41
N ASP A 886 7.45 50.13 13.15
CA ASP A 886 7.16 51.49 12.66
C ASP A 886 5.69 51.71 12.25
N VAL A 887 4.82 50.72 12.49
CA VAL A 887 3.38 50.77 12.20
C VAL A 887 2.57 50.38 13.43
N SER A 888 1.48 51.12 13.68
CA SER A 888 0.45 50.76 14.65
C SER A 888 -0.90 50.61 13.98
N ILE A 889 -1.68 49.61 14.35
CA ILE A 889 -2.97 49.31 13.71
C ILE A 889 -4.02 49.00 14.78
N ASP A 890 -5.13 49.73 14.77
CA ASP A 890 -6.29 49.44 15.64
C ASP A 890 -7.39 48.73 14.83
N LEU A 891 -7.94 47.64 15.37
CA LEU A 891 -9.07 46.92 14.80
C LEU A 891 -10.33 47.23 15.62
N LEU A 892 -11.29 47.96 15.03
CA LEU A 892 -12.50 48.44 15.69
C LEU A 892 -13.77 47.76 15.15
N LYS A 893 -14.80 47.70 15.99
CA LYS A 893 -16.10 47.11 15.66
C LYS A 893 -17.09 48.15 15.13
N ASP A 894 -17.76 47.85 14.01
CA ASP A 894 -18.85 48.58 13.37
C ASP A 894 -18.53 50.01 12.86
N THR A 895 -17.81 50.83 13.62
CA THR A 895 -17.52 52.25 13.33
C THR A 895 -16.12 52.69 13.78
N LEU A 896 -15.68 53.87 13.35
CA LEU A 896 -14.38 54.49 13.76
C LEU A 896 -14.31 54.83 15.24
N GLU A 897 -15.44 54.89 15.94
CA GLU A 897 -15.54 55.16 17.39
C GLU A 897 -16.03 53.91 18.16
N GLY A 898 -16.07 52.75 17.49
CA GLY A 898 -16.57 51.52 18.08
C GLY A 898 -15.58 50.84 19.02
N ASP A 899 -16.05 49.79 19.69
CA ASP A 899 -15.23 49.01 20.63
C ASP A 899 -14.00 48.41 19.94
N GLU A 900 -12.85 48.48 20.60
CA GLU A 900 -11.61 47.86 20.14
C GLU A 900 -11.69 46.34 20.24
N ILE A 901 -11.42 45.67 19.12
CA ILE A 901 -11.32 44.21 19.02
C ILE A 901 -9.89 43.77 19.33
N ALA A 902 -8.90 44.46 18.76
CA ALA A 902 -7.48 44.25 19.00
C ALA A 902 -6.67 45.48 18.54
N SER A 903 -5.50 45.70 19.13
CA SER A 903 -4.55 46.73 18.70
C SER A 903 -3.13 46.16 18.56
N LEU A 904 -2.40 46.72 17.58
CA LEU A 904 -0.97 46.55 17.41
C LEU A 904 -0.29 47.87 17.76
N GLU A 905 0.31 47.93 18.94
CA GLU A 905 1.05 49.09 19.41
C GLU A 905 2.46 49.17 18.80
N SER A 906 3.00 50.38 18.76
CA SER A 906 4.36 50.67 18.31
C SER A 906 5.10 51.53 19.33
N ASP A 907 6.32 51.13 19.66
CA ASP A 907 7.21 51.86 20.57
C ASP A 907 8.07 52.93 19.87
N GLN A 908 7.89 53.12 18.55
CA GLN A 908 8.71 54.04 17.75
C GLN A 908 8.19 55.49 17.87
N THR A 909 9.09 56.47 17.66
CA THR A 909 8.72 57.89 17.71
C THR A 909 8.08 58.41 16.42
N THR A 910 8.28 57.72 15.30
CA THR A 910 7.69 58.01 13.98
C THR A 910 6.92 56.78 13.53
N VAL A 911 5.60 56.77 13.79
CA VAL A 911 4.72 55.62 13.57
C VAL A 911 3.67 55.97 12.54
N VAL A 912 3.44 55.08 11.58
CA VAL A 912 2.26 55.14 10.70
C VAL A 912 1.08 54.49 11.43
N HIS A 913 0.07 55.28 11.78
CA HIS A 913 -1.15 54.80 12.42
C HIS A 913 -2.23 54.46 11.38
N ARG A 914 -2.85 53.29 11.52
CA ARG A 914 -3.91 52.75 10.66
C ARG A 914 -5.08 52.25 11.50
N VAL A 915 -6.28 52.28 10.93
CA VAL A 915 -7.48 51.74 11.57
C VAL A 915 -8.16 50.77 10.62
N LEU A 916 -8.52 49.59 11.10
CA LEU A 916 -9.33 48.60 10.40
C LEU A 916 -10.71 48.56 11.06
N ILE A 917 -11.78 48.77 10.30
CA ILE A 917 -13.14 48.62 10.82
C ILE A 917 -13.70 47.29 10.34
N ARG A 918 -14.28 46.52 11.26
CA ARG A 918 -15.04 45.31 10.98
C ARG A 918 -16.54 45.61 10.98
N THR A 919 -17.23 45.37 9.87
CA THR A 919 -18.69 45.37 9.76
C THR A 919 -19.18 43.98 9.37
N GLU A 920 -19.92 43.31 10.25
CA GLU A 920 -20.28 41.88 10.10
C GLU A 920 -19.05 40.97 9.87
N GLU A 921 -18.84 40.50 8.63
CA GLU A 921 -17.68 39.69 8.19
C GLU A 921 -16.74 40.40 7.20
N VAL A 922 -16.98 41.68 6.90
CA VAL A 922 -16.15 42.48 6.00
C VAL A 922 -15.35 43.55 6.74
N PHE A 923 -14.23 43.95 6.12
CA PHE A 923 -13.23 44.83 6.69
C PHE A 923 -12.92 45.98 5.74
N GLN A 924 -12.62 47.16 6.30
CA GLN A 924 -12.21 48.34 5.54
C GLN A 924 -11.05 49.06 6.26
N PRO A 925 -9.92 49.33 5.57
CA PRO A 925 -8.80 50.07 6.15
C PRO A 925 -8.98 51.58 6.02
N PHE A 926 -8.49 52.33 7.02
CA PHE A 926 -8.49 53.78 7.07
C PHE A 926 -7.12 54.31 7.49
N ASN A 927 -6.78 55.51 6.99
CA ASN A 927 -5.59 56.24 7.45
C ASN A 927 -5.89 57.00 8.75
N GLN A 928 -4.86 57.62 9.34
CA GLN A 928 -4.98 58.44 10.55
C GLN A 928 -5.96 59.62 10.41
N LEU A 929 -6.31 60.04 9.19
CA LEU A 929 -7.28 61.12 8.92
C LEU A 929 -8.72 60.60 8.75
N GLY A 930 -8.95 59.28 8.85
CA GLY A 930 -10.25 58.66 8.64
C GLY A 930 -10.64 58.48 7.17
N GLU A 931 -9.69 58.55 6.25
CA GLU A 931 -9.92 58.30 4.82
C GLU A 931 -9.68 56.82 4.48
N SER A 932 -10.57 56.24 3.66
CA SER A 932 -10.50 54.83 3.25
C SER A 932 -9.25 54.53 2.40
N ILE A 933 -8.52 53.48 2.77
CA ILE A 933 -7.35 52.96 2.05
C ILE A 933 -7.74 51.60 1.47
N GLY A 934 -8.21 51.57 0.22
CA GLY A 934 -8.65 50.34 -0.45
C GLY A 934 -10.16 50.25 -0.62
N GLU A 935 -10.60 49.12 -1.18
CA GLU A 935 -12.00 48.84 -1.49
C GLU A 935 -12.79 48.48 -0.22
N ALA A 936 -14.09 48.79 -0.21
CA ALA A 936 -14.98 48.33 0.85
C ALA A 936 -15.32 46.85 0.67
N GLY A 937 -15.70 46.15 1.75
CA GLY A 937 -16.15 44.76 1.65
C GLY A 937 -15.02 43.73 1.58
N GLN A 938 -13.79 44.08 2.01
CA GLN A 938 -12.63 43.19 1.92
C GLN A 938 -12.65 42.12 3.02
N SER A 939 -11.97 41.00 2.79
CA SER A 939 -11.60 40.05 3.85
C SER A 939 -10.57 40.66 4.79
N PHE A 940 -10.45 40.10 6.01
CA PHE A 940 -9.53 40.61 7.02
C PHE A 940 -8.07 40.71 6.54
N PHE A 941 -7.52 39.65 5.95
CA PHE A 941 -6.11 39.65 5.54
C PHE A 941 -5.86 40.52 4.31
N SER A 942 -6.84 40.67 3.42
CA SER A 942 -6.77 41.66 2.32
C SER A 942 -6.74 43.09 2.86
N ALA A 943 -7.62 43.40 3.82
CA ALA A 943 -7.65 44.70 4.47
C ALA A 943 -6.38 44.97 5.28
N LEU A 944 -5.86 43.96 5.99
CA LEU A 944 -4.60 44.04 6.73
C LEU A 944 -3.41 44.29 5.81
N LEU A 945 -3.33 43.58 4.68
CA LEU A 945 -2.29 43.79 3.68
C LEU A 945 -2.33 45.22 3.11
N ASN A 946 -3.52 45.74 2.82
CA ASN A 946 -3.71 47.13 2.35
C ASN A 946 -3.40 48.19 3.42
N ALA A 947 -3.49 47.83 4.71
CA ALA A 947 -3.12 48.70 5.80
C ALA A 947 -1.58 48.82 5.95
N LEU A 948 -0.82 47.80 5.54
CA LEU A 948 0.64 47.78 5.61
C LEU A 948 1.27 48.70 4.54
N PRO A 949 2.17 49.62 4.93
CA PRO A 949 2.98 50.37 3.97
C PRO A 949 3.87 49.48 3.09
N ASP A 950 4.17 49.90 1.86
CA ASP A 950 4.96 49.13 0.88
C ASP A 950 6.36 48.75 1.42
N ASP A 951 7.00 49.64 2.18
CA ASP A 951 8.32 49.41 2.77
C ASP A 951 8.29 48.35 3.87
N VAL A 952 7.21 48.28 4.64
CA VAL A 952 7.00 47.23 5.65
C VAL A 952 6.81 45.87 4.97
N SER A 953 5.98 45.81 3.93
CA SER A 953 5.77 44.60 3.13
C SER A 953 7.08 44.05 2.55
N VAL A 954 7.96 44.93 2.05
CA VAL A 954 9.30 44.54 1.58
C VAL A 954 10.21 44.06 2.71
N ASN A 955 10.18 44.73 3.87
CA ASN A 955 11.03 44.37 5.02
C ASN A 955 10.67 43.01 5.62
N ILE A 956 9.39 42.62 5.62
CA ILE A 956 8.93 41.30 6.08
C ILE A 956 9.02 40.21 5.00
N GLU A 957 9.75 40.50 3.91
CA GLU A 957 10.05 39.59 2.81
C GLU A 957 8.81 39.10 2.03
N LEU A 958 7.73 39.89 1.97
CA LEU A 958 6.60 39.57 1.08
C LEU A 958 6.96 39.80 -0.39
N PRO A 959 6.44 39.00 -1.34
CA PRO A 959 6.62 39.23 -2.77
C PRO A 959 6.10 40.60 -3.22
N VAL A 960 6.68 41.15 -4.29
CA VAL A 960 6.35 42.50 -4.82
C VAL A 960 4.87 42.63 -5.26
N ASN A 961 4.19 41.52 -5.56
CA ASN A 961 2.75 41.45 -5.84
C ASN A 961 2.08 40.46 -4.87
N ALA A 962 2.41 40.54 -3.59
CA ALA A 962 1.77 39.71 -2.57
C ALA A 962 0.26 39.94 -2.59
N ASP A 963 -0.48 38.84 -2.55
CA ASP A 963 -1.91 38.85 -2.30
C ASP A 963 -2.18 38.44 -0.85
N GLU A 964 -3.46 38.38 -0.50
CA GLU A 964 -3.93 37.91 0.80
C GLU A 964 -3.33 36.55 1.21
N GLN A 965 -3.19 35.63 0.26
CA GLN A 965 -2.75 34.26 0.52
C GLN A 965 -1.30 34.21 1.01
N HIS A 966 -0.45 35.09 0.48
CA HIS A 966 0.96 35.18 0.90
C HIS A 966 1.08 35.63 2.35
N LEU A 967 0.41 36.72 2.72
CA LEU A 967 0.41 37.24 4.10
C LEU A 967 -0.17 36.21 5.07
N ARG A 968 -1.29 35.61 4.69
CA ARG A 968 -1.98 34.59 5.46
C ARG A 968 -1.10 33.37 5.75
N SER A 969 -0.40 32.85 4.74
CA SER A 969 0.50 31.71 4.87
C SER A 969 1.71 32.02 5.76
N LEU A 970 2.29 33.22 5.64
CA LEU A 970 3.41 33.68 6.46
C LEU A 970 3.03 33.73 7.94
N LEU A 971 1.94 34.42 8.25
CA LEU A 971 1.47 34.58 9.64
C LEU A 971 0.99 33.26 10.23
N CYS A 972 0.32 32.41 9.45
CA CYS A 972 -0.12 31.09 9.89
C CYS A 972 1.04 30.21 10.36
N ARG A 973 2.15 30.18 9.61
CA ARG A 973 3.36 29.43 9.97
C ARG A 973 3.94 29.91 11.30
N ILE A 974 4.06 31.23 11.48
CA ILE A 974 4.59 31.83 12.71
C ILE A 974 3.65 31.54 13.90
N ALA A 975 2.34 31.70 13.70
CA ALA A 975 1.32 31.43 14.70
C ALA A 975 1.33 29.96 15.16
N SER A 976 1.48 29.03 14.21
CA SER A 976 1.55 27.59 14.49
C SER A 976 2.78 27.22 15.32
N ASP A 977 3.92 27.88 15.08
CA ASP A 977 5.16 27.68 15.84
C ASP A 977 5.14 28.34 17.24
N ARG A 978 4.32 29.40 17.43
CA ARG A 978 4.31 30.26 18.63
C ARG A 978 2.93 30.33 19.30
N ARG A 979 2.34 29.16 19.56
CA ARG A 979 1.02 29.03 20.20
C ARG A 979 0.94 29.69 21.59
N ASP A 980 2.05 29.71 22.32
CA ASP A 980 2.19 30.43 23.59
C ASP A 980 1.91 31.93 23.43
N ARG A 981 2.39 32.54 22.34
CA ARG A 981 2.13 33.95 22.02
C ARG A 981 0.70 34.21 21.61
N ILE A 982 0.04 33.27 20.94
CA ILE A 982 -1.40 33.37 20.67
C ILE A 982 -2.17 33.47 22.00
N ALA A 983 -1.81 32.66 22.99
CA ALA A 983 -2.47 32.71 24.29
C ALA A 983 -2.31 34.08 24.98
N GLU A 984 -1.14 34.71 24.87
CA GLU A 984 -0.88 36.07 25.37
C GLU A 984 -1.72 37.12 24.61
N ILE A 985 -1.73 37.08 23.28
CA ILE A 985 -2.50 38.00 22.42
C ILE A 985 -3.99 37.92 22.73
N LEU A 986 -4.53 36.71 22.92
CA LEU A 986 -5.93 36.46 23.25
C LEU A 986 -6.25 36.68 24.74
N GLN A 987 -5.30 37.19 25.53
CA GLN A 987 -5.42 37.48 26.97
C GLN A 987 -5.92 36.27 27.78
N LEU A 988 -5.51 35.06 27.38
CA LEU A 988 -5.90 33.83 28.05
C LEU A 988 -5.15 33.70 29.37
N GLN A 989 -5.78 33.13 30.39
CA GLN A 989 -5.14 33.00 31.69
C GLN A 989 -3.85 32.14 31.60
N PRO A 990 -2.75 32.57 32.25
CA PRO A 990 -1.53 31.79 32.30
C PRO A 990 -1.76 30.52 33.11
N ILE A 991 -1.58 29.36 32.47
CA ILE A 991 -1.66 28.05 33.12
C ILE A 991 -0.53 27.97 34.15
N LYS A 992 -0.84 27.65 35.41
CA LYS A 992 0.16 27.55 36.48
C LYS A 992 1.25 26.55 36.07
N PRO A 993 2.55 26.86 36.23
CA PRO A 993 3.66 26.02 35.77
C PRO A 993 3.80 24.64 36.46
N GLY A 994 2.87 24.28 37.35
CA GLY A 994 2.87 23.03 38.11
C GLY A 994 2.00 21.90 37.54
N ILE A 995 1.11 22.18 36.58
CA ILE A 995 0.23 21.19 35.96
C ILE A 995 0.49 21.26 34.45
N LYS A 996 0.99 20.15 33.88
CA LYS A 996 1.42 20.07 32.48
C LYS A 996 0.46 19.22 31.68
N TRP A 997 -0.49 19.82 30.96
CA TRP A 997 -1.32 19.16 29.92
C TRP A 997 -1.76 20.21 28.87
N PRO A 998 -2.33 19.82 27.71
CA PRO A 998 -1.73 19.18 26.55
C PRO A 998 -1.17 20.20 25.54
N GLN A 999 0.14 20.52 25.63
CA GLN A 999 1.01 20.82 24.47
C GLN A 999 2.01 19.67 24.22
N ARG A 1000 1.84 18.60 25.02
CA ARG A 1000 2.63 17.38 25.21
C ARG A 1000 1.64 16.33 25.74
N LEU A 1001 1.84 15.05 25.46
CA LEU A 1001 0.93 13.92 25.84
C LEU A 1001 0.49 13.97 27.30
N HIS A 1002 -0.53 13.17 27.69
CA HIS A 1002 -1.00 12.85 29.07
C HIS A 1002 0.10 12.42 30.10
N ASP A 1003 1.37 12.50 29.68
CA ASP A 1003 2.67 12.45 30.35
C ASP A 1003 3.52 13.67 30.77
N GLY A 1004 3.39 14.75 29.99
CA GLY A 1004 4.40 15.78 29.80
C GLY A 1004 5.41 15.46 28.68
N ARG A 1005 5.24 14.35 27.94
CA ARG A 1005 6.13 13.89 26.86
C ARG A 1005 5.90 14.62 25.54
N VAL A 1006 7.00 14.93 24.86
CA VAL A 1006 6.99 15.16 23.41
C VAL A 1006 7.00 13.77 22.78
N GLY A 1007 6.27 13.54 21.69
CA GLY A 1007 6.32 12.25 21.00
C GLY A 1007 7.76 11.86 20.60
N TYR A 1008 7.96 10.66 20.07
CA TYR A 1008 9.30 10.09 19.92
C TYR A 1008 10.30 10.93 19.11
N PRO A 1009 11.41 11.40 19.72
CA PRO A 1009 12.45 12.14 19.02
C PRO A 1009 13.20 11.18 18.10
N LEU A 1010 13.14 11.42 16.80
CA LEU A 1010 13.95 10.71 15.82
C LEU A 1010 14.80 11.71 15.06
N SER A 1011 16.10 11.44 15.00
CA SER A 1011 16.90 11.99 13.91
C SER A 1011 16.42 11.32 12.63
N GLY A 1012 16.20 12.09 11.56
CA GLY A 1012 15.79 11.54 10.25
C GLY A 1012 16.72 10.44 9.71
N ARG A 1013 17.91 10.26 10.31
CA ARG A 1013 18.91 9.24 9.97
C ARG A 1013 18.45 7.80 10.24
N LEU A 1014 17.79 7.52 11.37
CA LEU A 1014 17.38 6.14 11.72
C LEU A 1014 16.06 5.72 11.07
N ARG A 1015 15.20 6.68 10.73
CA ARG A 1015 13.89 6.44 10.11
C ARG A 1015 14.01 5.65 8.80
N GLY A 1016 14.98 5.99 7.95
CA GLY A 1016 15.22 5.29 6.69
C GLY A 1016 15.58 3.82 6.88
N LEU A 1017 16.30 3.49 7.96
CA LEU A 1017 16.67 2.12 8.32
C LEU A 1017 15.47 1.36 8.90
N PHE A 1018 14.69 1.96 9.80
CA PHE A 1018 13.43 1.36 10.27
C PHE A 1018 12.43 1.08 9.14
N ARG A 1019 12.36 1.97 8.15
CA ARG A 1019 11.52 1.77 6.95
C ARG A 1019 12.01 0.58 6.11
N ARG A 1020 13.32 0.48 5.86
CA ARG A 1020 13.90 -0.59 5.04
C ARG A 1020 13.87 -1.95 5.72
N LEU A 1021 14.24 -2.01 7.00
CA LEU A 1021 14.37 -3.25 7.75
C LEU A 1021 13.04 -3.70 8.38
N GLY A 1022 12.08 -2.79 8.52
CA GLY A 1022 10.76 -3.07 9.08
C GLY A 1022 10.85 -3.64 10.50
N ILE A 1023 10.22 -4.80 10.70
CA ILE A 1023 10.28 -5.52 11.98
C ILE A 1023 11.67 -6.13 12.28
N GLY A 1024 12.53 -6.30 11.26
CA GLY A 1024 13.91 -6.80 11.43
C GLY A 1024 14.89 -5.75 11.98
N ALA A 1025 14.50 -4.47 12.03
CA ALA A 1025 15.38 -3.38 12.46
C ALA A 1025 16.07 -3.58 13.83
N PRO A 1026 15.40 -4.08 14.88
CA PRO A 1026 16.03 -4.32 16.18
C PRO A 1026 17.12 -5.40 16.14
N SER A 1027 17.11 -6.27 15.14
CA SER A 1027 18.09 -7.35 14.98
C SER A 1027 19.31 -6.92 14.16
N HIS A 1028 19.26 -5.73 13.55
CA HIS A 1028 20.33 -5.20 12.71
C HIS A 1028 21.41 -4.51 13.53
N SER A 1029 21.08 -3.51 14.36
CA SER A 1029 22.07 -2.74 15.14
C SER A 1029 21.65 -2.49 16.59
N PRO A 1030 22.60 -2.28 17.52
CA PRO A 1030 22.28 -2.02 18.92
C PRO A 1030 21.47 -0.72 19.14
N GLU A 1031 21.66 0.32 18.33
CA GLU A 1031 20.90 1.57 18.41
C GLU A 1031 19.44 1.36 18.02
N LEU A 1032 19.19 0.62 16.93
CA LEU A 1032 17.84 0.33 16.46
C LEU A 1032 17.09 -0.57 17.46
N ALA A 1033 17.81 -1.49 18.10
CA ALA A 1033 17.30 -2.31 19.19
C ALA A 1033 16.90 -1.46 20.41
N VAL A 1034 17.81 -0.61 20.90
CA VAL A 1034 17.55 0.30 22.03
C VAL A 1034 16.40 1.24 21.69
N LYS A 1035 16.34 1.79 20.47
CA LYS A 1035 15.25 2.66 20.03
C LYS A 1035 13.90 1.96 19.92
N SER A 1036 13.90 0.67 19.64
CA SER A 1036 12.66 -0.11 19.60
C SER A 1036 12.13 -0.40 21.02
N LEU A 1037 13.04 -0.66 21.97
CA LEU A 1037 12.71 -0.85 23.39
C LEU A 1037 12.30 0.46 24.08
N TYR A 1038 13.08 1.52 23.86
CA TYR A 1038 12.95 2.84 24.48
C TYR A 1038 12.87 3.94 23.41
N PRO A 1039 11.71 4.13 22.75
CA PRO A 1039 11.62 5.02 21.60
C PRO A 1039 11.86 6.50 21.92
N ASP A 1040 11.61 6.91 23.17
CA ASP A 1040 11.78 8.29 23.63
C ASP A 1040 13.23 8.70 23.90
N PHE A 1041 14.19 7.75 23.89
CA PHE A 1041 15.59 8.08 24.18
C PHE A 1041 16.20 9.04 23.15
N SER A 1042 16.86 10.11 23.57
CA SER A 1042 17.69 10.90 22.66
C SER A 1042 18.90 10.10 22.14
N GLU A 1043 19.58 10.57 21.09
CA GLU A 1043 20.82 9.92 20.62
C GLU A 1043 21.88 9.83 21.74
N GLU A 1044 21.94 10.84 22.61
CA GLU A 1044 22.82 10.85 23.78
C GLU A 1044 22.41 9.80 24.83
N GLN A 1045 21.10 9.60 25.05
CA GLN A 1045 20.61 8.57 25.97
C GLN A 1045 20.83 7.16 25.42
N VAL A 1046 20.64 6.94 24.11
CA VAL A 1046 20.96 5.66 23.46
C VAL A 1046 22.44 5.33 23.62
N THR A 1047 23.32 6.29 23.32
CA THR A 1047 24.78 6.09 23.44
C THR A 1047 25.20 5.86 24.89
N THR A 1048 24.66 6.60 25.85
CA THR A 1048 24.91 6.40 27.28
C THR A 1048 24.46 5.02 27.75
N PHE A 1049 23.27 4.57 27.31
CA PHE A 1049 22.74 3.25 27.64
C PHE A 1049 23.63 2.13 27.10
N LEU A 1050 24.07 2.24 25.84
CA LEU A 1050 24.99 1.27 25.24
C LEU A 1050 26.37 1.29 25.92
N GLN A 1051 26.86 2.46 26.34
CA GLN A 1051 28.12 2.55 27.10
C GLN A 1051 28.02 1.86 28.47
N ALA A 1052 26.90 2.02 29.18
CA ALA A 1052 26.65 1.34 30.44
C ALA A 1052 26.65 -0.19 30.25
N LEU A 1053 25.93 -0.69 29.24
CA LEU A 1053 25.94 -2.11 28.88
C LEU A 1053 27.35 -2.62 28.52
N ARG A 1054 28.15 -1.80 27.82
CA ARG A 1054 29.54 -2.17 27.49
C ARG A 1054 30.43 -2.24 28.72
N ALA A 1055 30.19 -1.39 29.73
CA ALA A 1055 30.94 -1.39 30.98
C ALA A 1055 30.64 -2.62 31.87
N GLU A 1056 29.47 -3.24 31.73
CA GLU A 1056 29.11 -4.50 32.41
C GLU A 1056 29.90 -5.71 31.86
N HIS A 1057 30.41 -5.65 30.64
CA HIS A 1057 31.11 -6.76 30.00
C HIS A 1057 32.59 -6.82 30.39
N THR A 1058 32.99 -7.91 31.04
CA THR A 1058 34.39 -8.15 31.44
C THR A 1058 35.16 -9.10 30.51
N GLY A 1059 34.54 -9.55 29.41
CA GLY A 1059 35.13 -10.50 28.45
C GLY A 1059 35.98 -9.85 27.35
N SER A 1060 36.35 -10.60 26.32
CA SER A 1060 37.12 -10.06 25.18
C SER A 1060 36.27 -9.09 24.35
N ALA A 1061 36.94 -8.18 23.62
CA ALA A 1061 36.28 -7.27 22.67
C ALA A 1061 35.44 -8.01 21.60
N SER A 1062 35.86 -9.21 21.20
CA SER A 1062 35.11 -10.07 20.26
C SER A 1062 33.81 -10.65 20.83
N GLN A 1063 33.67 -10.72 22.16
CA GLN A 1063 32.46 -11.23 22.83
C GLN A 1063 31.46 -10.12 23.18
N LEU A 1064 31.91 -8.85 23.18
CA LEU A 1064 31.10 -7.69 23.58
C LEU A 1064 29.82 -7.55 22.75
N THR A 1065 29.92 -7.69 21.43
CA THR A 1065 28.77 -7.56 20.52
C THR A 1065 27.69 -8.61 20.81
N ASN A 1066 28.09 -9.86 21.03
CA ASN A 1066 27.18 -10.95 21.38
C ASN A 1066 26.53 -10.72 22.75
N PHE A 1067 27.29 -10.24 23.74
CA PHE A 1067 26.76 -9.88 25.05
C PHE A 1067 25.70 -8.79 24.95
N VAL A 1068 26.01 -7.68 24.25
CA VAL A 1068 25.06 -6.57 24.04
C VAL A 1068 23.80 -7.06 23.31
N ARG A 1069 23.95 -7.87 22.26
CA ARG A 1069 22.81 -8.45 21.53
C ARG A 1069 21.94 -9.31 22.44
N GLN A 1070 22.53 -10.24 23.19
CA GLN A 1070 21.80 -11.12 24.10
C GLN A 1070 21.08 -10.33 25.20
N ARG A 1071 21.72 -9.28 25.73
CA ARG A 1071 21.11 -8.42 26.76
C ARG A 1071 19.91 -7.65 26.21
N LEU A 1072 20.01 -7.09 25.01
CA LEU A 1072 18.92 -6.39 24.34
C LEU A 1072 17.77 -7.34 23.94
N GLN A 1073 18.09 -8.56 23.48
CA GLN A 1073 17.10 -9.60 23.22
C GLN A 1073 16.38 -10.03 24.52
N GLY A 1074 17.12 -10.15 25.62
CA GLY A 1074 16.56 -10.41 26.95
C GLY A 1074 15.55 -9.35 27.36
N LEU A 1075 15.89 -8.07 27.21
CA LEU A 1075 14.97 -6.94 27.47
C LEU A 1075 13.75 -6.96 26.54
N ALA A 1076 13.91 -7.31 25.26
CA ALA A 1076 12.80 -7.44 24.33
C ALA A 1076 11.84 -8.58 24.72
N GLN A 1077 12.40 -9.72 25.15
CA GLN A 1077 11.62 -10.85 25.64
C GLN A 1077 10.91 -10.54 26.96
N GLU A 1078 11.58 -9.81 27.85
CA GLU A 1078 11.00 -9.31 29.10
C GLU A 1078 9.80 -8.39 28.82
N LEU A 1079 9.95 -7.40 27.93
CA LEU A 1079 8.85 -6.52 27.50
C LEU A 1079 7.69 -7.32 26.90
N SER A 1080 7.97 -8.29 26.02
CA SER A 1080 6.95 -9.11 25.38
C SER A 1080 6.19 -9.97 26.41
N THR A 1081 6.90 -10.52 27.39
CA THR A 1081 6.31 -11.30 28.49
C THR A 1081 5.45 -10.41 29.39
N LEU A 1082 5.95 -9.21 29.74
CA LEU A 1082 5.21 -8.21 30.49
C LEU A 1082 3.92 -7.80 29.78
N GLN A 1083 3.99 -7.48 28.49
CA GLN A 1083 2.83 -7.13 27.66
C GLN A 1083 1.79 -8.26 27.65
N THR A 1084 2.21 -9.48 27.33
CA THR A 1084 1.31 -10.64 27.26
C THR A 1084 0.64 -10.93 28.61
N GLY A 1085 1.39 -10.80 29.72
CA GLY A 1085 0.89 -10.99 31.08
C GLY A 1085 -0.12 -9.92 31.48
N LEU A 1086 0.18 -8.65 31.21
CA LEU A 1086 -0.71 -7.52 31.47
C LEU A 1086 -1.99 -7.59 30.62
N ASP A 1087 -1.87 -7.93 29.34
CA ASP A 1087 -3.03 -8.09 28.46
C ASP A 1087 -3.94 -9.21 29.00
N SER A 1088 -3.39 -10.39 29.31
CA SER A 1088 -4.15 -11.49 29.92
C SER A 1088 -4.85 -11.07 31.22
N TRP A 1089 -4.17 -10.30 32.07
CA TRP A 1089 -4.75 -9.80 33.32
C TRP A 1089 -5.92 -8.83 33.12
N VAL A 1090 -5.83 -7.95 32.12
CA VAL A 1090 -6.94 -7.08 31.71
C VAL A 1090 -8.12 -7.94 31.21
N LEU A 1091 -7.85 -8.98 30.42
CA LEU A 1091 -8.88 -9.85 29.87
C LEU A 1091 -9.59 -10.72 30.93
N GLN A 1092 -8.93 -11.02 32.05
CA GLN A 1092 -9.50 -11.77 33.17
C GLN A 1092 -10.44 -10.93 34.07
N ALA A 1093 -10.58 -9.63 33.80
CA ALA A 1093 -11.45 -8.75 34.57
C ALA A 1093 -12.94 -8.95 34.25
N GLU A 1094 -13.79 -8.97 35.28
CA GLU A 1094 -15.25 -8.94 35.10
C GLU A 1094 -15.68 -7.68 34.31
N PRO A 1095 -16.64 -7.78 33.35
CA PRO A 1095 -16.88 -6.76 32.33
C PRO A 1095 -17.28 -5.35 32.80
N SER A 1096 -17.62 -5.14 34.07
CA SER A 1096 -18.35 -3.93 34.49
C SER A 1096 -17.63 -2.98 35.46
N SER A 1097 -16.55 -3.37 36.14
CA SER A 1097 -15.90 -2.47 37.13
C SER A 1097 -14.37 -2.47 37.16
N LEU A 1098 -13.71 -3.60 36.88
CA LEU A 1098 -12.24 -3.69 36.98
C LEU A 1098 -11.53 -3.57 35.63
N LEU A 1099 -12.24 -3.78 34.52
CA LEU A 1099 -11.64 -3.84 33.18
C LEU A 1099 -10.93 -2.52 32.82
N ARG A 1100 -11.60 -1.39 33.03
CA ARG A 1100 -11.06 -0.06 32.72
C ARG A 1100 -9.89 0.35 33.65
N PRO A 1101 -10.00 0.26 34.98
CA PRO A 1101 -8.86 0.52 35.87
C PRO A 1101 -7.64 -0.36 35.58
N ARG A 1102 -7.84 -1.64 35.24
CA ARG A 1102 -6.75 -2.55 34.88
C ARG A 1102 -6.12 -2.21 33.54
N ALA A 1103 -6.90 -1.83 32.54
CA ALA A 1103 -6.37 -1.38 31.25
C ALA A 1103 -5.48 -0.14 31.40
N ILE A 1104 -5.91 0.84 32.20
CA ILE A 1104 -5.12 2.04 32.50
C ILE A 1104 -3.86 1.67 33.28
N ALA A 1105 -3.96 0.81 34.31
CA ALA A 1105 -2.80 0.38 35.08
C ALA A 1105 -1.79 -0.40 34.22
N ALA A 1106 -2.24 -1.33 33.38
CA ALA A 1106 -1.41 -2.06 32.44
C ALA A 1106 -0.64 -1.11 31.50
N LEU A 1107 -1.32 -0.10 30.96
CA LEU A 1107 -0.69 0.93 30.14
C LEU A 1107 0.39 1.71 30.92
N ARG A 1108 0.09 2.15 32.15
CA ARG A 1108 1.04 2.92 32.98
C ARG A 1108 2.25 2.08 33.39
N ILE A 1109 2.06 0.81 33.72
CA ILE A 1109 3.14 -0.14 34.04
C ILE A 1109 4.05 -0.35 32.81
N ARG A 1110 3.46 -0.60 31.64
CA ARG A 1110 4.19 -0.76 30.37
C ARG A 1110 5.00 0.50 30.02
N ASN A 1111 4.37 1.68 30.11
CA ASN A 1111 5.03 2.96 29.85
C ASN A 1111 6.16 3.21 30.86
N CYS A 1112 5.97 2.85 32.13
CA CYS A 1112 7.00 3.00 33.14
C CYS A 1112 8.22 2.11 32.85
N TRP A 1113 8.01 0.84 32.48
CA TRP A 1113 9.10 -0.06 32.06
C TRP A 1113 9.85 0.49 30.83
N ARG A 1114 9.12 1.00 29.83
CA ARG A 1114 9.68 1.65 28.64
C ARG A 1114 10.32 3.02 28.90
N ARG A 1115 10.38 3.47 30.16
CA ARG A 1115 10.96 4.76 30.58
C ARG A 1115 10.25 5.97 29.99
N LEU A 1116 8.95 5.81 29.75
CA LEU A 1116 8.06 6.80 29.19
C LEU A 1116 7.31 7.61 30.26
N SER A 1117 7.47 7.26 31.53
CA SER A 1117 6.80 7.93 32.66
C SER A 1117 7.52 9.21 33.12
N ALA A 1118 6.89 9.97 34.02
CA ALA A 1118 7.43 11.24 34.51
C ALA A 1118 8.81 11.07 35.17
N HIS A 1119 9.72 12.00 34.88
CA HIS A 1119 11.06 12.01 35.44
C HIS A 1119 11.04 12.60 36.86
N CYS A 1120 11.56 11.86 37.83
CA CYS A 1120 11.79 12.34 39.18
C CYS A 1120 13.12 13.08 39.24
N ARG A 1121 13.11 14.31 39.76
CA ARG A 1121 14.33 15.09 40.00
C ARG A 1121 14.38 15.57 41.45
N ASN A 1122 15.58 15.69 42.00
CA ASN A 1122 15.75 16.33 43.30
C ASN A 1122 15.58 17.86 43.18
N TYR A 1123 15.61 18.57 44.32
CA TYR A 1123 15.50 20.03 44.36
C TYR A 1123 16.61 20.77 43.61
N GLN A 1124 17.74 20.10 43.32
CA GLN A 1124 18.87 20.63 42.55
C GLN A 1124 18.73 20.34 41.05
N GLY A 1125 17.67 19.64 40.63
CA GLY A 1125 17.39 19.32 39.23
C GLY A 1125 18.07 18.04 38.72
N GLU A 1126 18.75 17.27 39.58
CA GLU A 1126 19.39 16.00 39.23
C GLU A 1126 18.36 14.89 39.05
N PHE A 1127 18.57 14.01 38.07
CA PHE A 1127 17.67 12.91 37.76
C PHE A 1127 17.80 11.77 38.79
N LEU A 1128 16.70 11.39 39.43
CA LEU A 1128 16.63 10.33 40.44
C LEU A 1128 16.09 9.00 39.88
N GLY A 1129 15.29 9.05 38.82
CA GLY A 1129 14.61 7.89 38.25
C GLY A 1129 13.22 8.25 37.73
N TYR A 1130 12.37 7.24 37.55
CA TYR A 1130 11.04 7.38 36.98
C TYR A 1130 9.93 7.25 38.03
N SER A 1131 8.76 7.81 37.76
CA SER A 1131 7.58 7.72 38.64
C SER A 1131 6.54 6.75 38.06
N LEU A 1132 6.16 5.72 38.83
CA LEU A 1132 5.00 4.88 38.52
C LEU A 1132 3.78 5.42 39.28
N ASP A 1133 2.80 5.96 38.57
CA ASP A 1133 1.59 6.50 39.16
C ASP A 1133 0.39 5.58 38.95
N LEU A 1134 -0.12 4.97 40.02
CA LEU A 1134 -1.32 4.15 40.05
C LEU A 1134 -2.41 4.76 40.95
N GLU A 1135 -2.29 6.05 41.31
CA GLU A 1135 -3.24 6.74 42.17
C GLU A 1135 -4.67 6.67 41.62
N GLY A 1136 -5.62 6.40 42.52
CA GLY A 1136 -7.06 6.37 42.22
C GLY A 1136 -7.55 5.13 41.46
N LEU A 1137 -6.66 4.22 41.04
CA LEU A 1137 -7.04 3.04 40.25
C LEU A 1137 -7.44 1.85 41.13
N ARG A 1138 -8.72 1.43 41.02
CA ARG A 1138 -9.24 0.23 41.70
C ARG A 1138 -8.97 -1.01 40.85
N ILE A 1139 -7.75 -1.54 40.94
CA ILE A 1139 -7.29 -2.65 40.08
C ILE A 1139 -7.58 -4.05 40.65
N GLY A 1140 -7.95 -4.14 41.93
CA GLY A 1140 -8.09 -5.40 42.64
C GLY A 1140 -6.73 -6.07 42.86
N ASN A 1141 -6.60 -7.35 42.46
CA ASN A 1141 -5.32 -8.07 42.51
C ASN A 1141 -4.42 -7.68 41.33
N MET A 1142 -3.15 -7.43 41.63
CA MET A 1142 -2.07 -7.19 40.66
C MET A 1142 -1.63 -8.53 40.03
N PRO A 1143 -1.26 -8.58 38.73
CA PRO A 1143 -0.65 -9.76 38.14
C PRO A 1143 0.76 -9.98 38.70
N GLU A 1144 1.31 -11.16 38.50
CA GLU A 1144 2.73 -11.41 38.73
C GLU A 1144 3.52 -10.67 37.65
N VAL A 1145 4.44 -9.78 38.05
CA VAL A 1145 5.17 -8.90 37.12
C VAL A 1145 6.64 -9.35 37.09
N LEU A 1146 6.95 -10.20 36.13
CA LEU A 1146 8.29 -10.74 35.90
C LEU A 1146 9.14 -9.77 35.06
N ALA A 1147 9.41 -8.57 35.60
CA ALA A 1147 10.21 -7.52 34.93
C ALA A 1147 10.99 -6.65 35.94
N ASP A 1148 12.05 -6.00 35.47
CA ASP A 1148 12.92 -5.09 36.23
C ASP A 1148 12.32 -3.67 36.28
N PHE A 1149 12.11 -3.15 37.50
CA PHE A 1149 11.65 -1.80 37.78
C PHE A 1149 12.62 -1.01 38.67
N SER A 1150 13.89 -1.42 38.75
CA SER A 1150 14.94 -0.75 39.55
C SER A 1150 15.17 0.72 39.19
N HIS A 1151 14.72 1.17 38.00
CA HIS A 1151 14.75 2.57 37.57
C HIS A 1151 13.60 3.42 38.14
N VAL A 1152 12.64 2.85 38.86
CA VAL A 1152 11.52 3.56 39.48
C VAL A 1152 11.95 4.13 40.83
N ALA A 1153 11.93 5.46 40.94
CA ALA A 1153 12.29 6.17 42.16
C ALA A 1153 11.06 6.50 43.03
N VAL A 1154 9.88 6.62 42.44
CA VAL A 1154 8.64 7.00 43.14
C VAL A 1154 7.49 6.13 42.66
N LEU A 1155 6.76 5.53 43.61
CA LEU A 1155 5.49 4.82 43.38
C LEU A 1155 4.35 5.60 44.05
N ASN A 1156 3.37 6.05 43.26
CA ASN A 1156 2.15 6.65 43.78
C ASN A 1156 1.01 5.62 43.74
N ALA A 1157 0.50 5.24 44.91
CA ALA A 1157 -0.53 4.19 45.07
C ALA A 1157 -1.69 4.65 45.97
N ARG A 1158 -1.93 5.96 46.03
CA ARG A 1158 -3.00 6.54 46.86
C ARG A 1158 -4.38 6.17 46.34
N ASN A 1159 -5.37 6.07 47.24
CA ASN A 1159 -6.78 5.84 46.90
C ASN A 1159 -7.13 4.59 46.07
N MET A 1160 -6.23 3.60 45.99
CA MET A 1160 -6.45 2.35 45.22
C MET A 1160 -7.42 1.34 45.89
N ARG A 1161 -7.79 1.55 47.16
CA ARG A 1161 -8.61 0.64 47.98
C ARG A 1161 -8.08 -0.81 48.06
N LEU A 1162 -6.76 -0.97 48.08
CA LEU A 1162 -6.11 -2.27 48.24
C LEU A 1162 -6.31 -2.82 49.67
N THR A 1163 -6.51 -4.12 49.78
CA THR A 1163 -6.40 -4.86 51.05
C THR A 1163 -4.91 -5.00 51.45
N HIS A 1164 -4.64 -5.33 52.72
CA HIS A 1164 -3.25 -5.52 53.19
C HIS A 1164 -2.48 -6.55 52.36
N LEU A 1165 -3.11 -7.70 52.04
CA LEU A 1165 -2.54 -8.74 51.18
C LEU A 1165 -2.23 -8.22 49.76
N GLN A 1166 -3.11 -7.40 49.18
CA GLN A 1166 -2.90 -6.84 47.85
C GLN A 1166 -1.79 -5.78 47.84
N ALA A 1167 -1.67 -4.99 48.91
CA ALA A 1167 -0.60 -4.01 49.07
C ALA A 1167 0.77 -4.70 49.25
N ASP A 1168 0.83 -5.80 50.01
CA ASP A 1168 2.06 -6.59 50.18
C ASP A 1168 2.53 -7.18 48.84
N VAL A 1169 1.60 -7.68 48.01
CA VAL A 1169 1.91 -8.14 46.65
C VAL A 1169 2.41 -6.98 45.79
N LEU A 1170 1.72 -5.84 45.77
CA LEU A 1170 2.14 -4.66 45.00
C LEU A 1170 3.57 -4.21 45.38
N LEU A 1171 3.88 -4.12 46.68
CA LEU A 1171 5.21 -3.71 47.15
C LEU A 1171 6.27 -4.77 46.85
N LYS A 1172 5.95 -6.07 46.98
CA LYS A 1172 6.88 -7.15 46.65
C LYS A 1172 7.23 -7.14 45.16
N GLU A 1173 6.27 -6.90 44.29
CA GLU A 1173 6.50 -6.89 42.84
C GLU A 1173 7.14 -5.57 42.34
N THR A 1174 7.09 -4.48 43.12
CA THR A 1174 7.62 -3.16 42.71
C THR A 1174 8.91 -2.72 43.43
N LEU A 1175 9.24 -3.27 44.62
CA LEU A 1175 10.37 -2.81 45.45
C LEU A 1175 11.40 -3.90 45.79
N ASN A 1176 11.14 -5.18 45.52
CA ASN A 1176 12.07 -6.27 45.88
C ASN A 1176 12.97 -6.78 44.73
N ASN A 1177 12.97 -6.12 43.56
CA ASN A 1177 13.91 -6.41 42.47
C ASN A 1177 14.94 -5.29 42.30
#